data_AF-A0A6N8HE56-F1
#
_entry.id   AF-A0A6N8HE56-F1
#
_cell.length_a   1.000
_cell.length_b   1.000
_cell.length_c   1.000
_cell.angle_alpha   90.00
_cell.angle_beta   90.00
_cell.angle_gamma   90.00
#
_symmetry.space_group_name_H-M   'P 1'
#
loop_
_entity.id
_entity.type
_entity.pdbx_description
1 polymer ?
#
loop_
_entity_poly.entity_id
_entity_poly.type
_entity_poly.pdbx_seq_one_letter_code
_entity_poly.pdbx_strand_id
1 'polypeptide(L)'
;MKKTYLTLLLFFLTSFIYAQEPFVTVWLPLYNWSITIPAVYDANNNYTVDFGDGTILTNQTGPCTHTYEESEVLNSYTVTIYGTLGRLDFSTLSVDEAEKLIEIQQWGDIPWTSMENTFNGCVGFDLSATDAPNLSQVTSTEGMFYGVNISFGILDLDNWDVSNITNMKNMFKEAYFSSILFDTWDVSNVTNMEGMFSGVSYFNSPLNNWDVSGVTTMKEMFNGCITFNQPLDTWDVSNVTDMSDMFWSCIMFDQPLNSWDVSGVTDMSFMFAACPFNQSLNNWDVSSVTDMSNMFWNGSFNQPLNNWDVSNVTDMSNMFESNTAFDQPLDNWDVSNVMDMSNMFRATNFNQSIDNWDVSHVTNMSNMFFSCDMFNQPLNSWDVSSVTDMSFMFKTANLFNQPLDNWDVSNVTTMEEMFCHATSFNQPLNNWDVSSVTNMAYMFNVSSSFDQPLNNWDVSNVVDFSGMFLQAFSFNQDLSSWDFTNVAFYFFTLVSSTAMSTENYDALLYKFAQLQVENQFLTSDDLYYCDTDVRDYLINDLGWMIFGDALGEECQGNTINGTVLFDEDNNGCDSNDTAMVNFLVKANNDVFSYATTVEVDGSYELKTYAETTYEVEVLGVPDYYTIVPETSVVSFTGFGNTEEIGFCVSSNEVVEDLSVLILPVNEARPGFEAEYQLVIENLGIQSIPTVTVSFTYDDAMQSFVSAVPAASSNSDNVLTFNLSDFQPFESRVIDITMETFTPPTVNGDDILNFTATVTPNENDYTPQDNTFEFAQTVVNSFDPNDKRVVQGSEIYIEQATEYLDYIIRFQNTGTASAINIRVEDILSDDVDWSTFRPVSSSHDYRIEITDDNHVEFIFENINLPFEEEDEAGSNGFIAYKIKPVAGLEVGDIINSNEVNIYFDYNLPIVTNSVTTQIIELLGISDNILNKSLVLYPNPANDVLYIKAENNVLPEEVIIYNLQGRELMSFNQNPESMDISDLSSGIYLVTVQTNSGRVDYRLVKK
;
A
#
# COMPACT_ATOMS: atom_id res chain seq x y z
N MET A 1 -18.43 -82.05 70.18
CA MET A 1 -18.37 -83.14 69.18
C MET A 1 -19.44 -82.90 68.13
N LYS A 2 -19.02 -82.91 66.86
CA LYS A 2 -19.74 -83.18 65.60
C LYS A 2 -21.28 -83.38 65.59
N LYS A 3 -21.87 -82.70 64.59
CA LYS A 3 -22.83 -83.17 63.56
C LYS A 3 -24.34 -82.89 63.70
N THR A 4 -24.79 -81.98 62.82
CA THR A 4 -25.91 -82.06 61.84
C THR A 4 -27.31 -82.44 62.31
N TYR A 5 -28.24 -81.48 62.18
CA TYR A 5 -29.58 -81.71 61.66
C TYR A 5 -29.85 -80.75 60.50
N LEU A 6 -30.24 -81.35 59.38
CA LEU A 6 -30.70 -80.74 58.14
C LEU A 6 -32.19 -80.43 58.32
N THR A 7 -32.60 -79.16 58.18
CA THR A 7 -34.02 -78.78 58.08
C THR A 7 -34.24 -78.15 56.71
N LEU A 8 -34.90 -78.90 55.85
CA LEU A 8 -35.40 -78.47 54.54
C LEU A 8 -36.60 -77.55 54.79
N LEU A 9 -36.54 -76.28 54.41
CA LEU A 9 -37.72 -75.42 54.32
C LEU A 9 -38.08 -75.27 52.83
N LEU A 10 -39.14 -75.97 52.41
CA LEU A 10 -39.78 -75.78 51.11
C LEU A 10 -40.43 -74.38 51.12
N PHE A 11 -39.92 -73.44 50.32
CA PHE A 11 -40.68 -72.26 49.92
C PHE A 11 -41.53 -72.63 48.70
N PHE A 12 -42.85 -72.63 48.87
CA PHE A 12 -43.78 -72.58 47.74
C PHE A 12 -43.67 -71.19 47.10
N LEU A 13 -43.06 -71.08 45.92
CA LEU A 13 -43.26 -69.94 45.04
C LEU A 13 -44.65 -70.09 44.41
N THR A 14 -45.62 -69.34 44.90
CA THR A 14 -46.82 -69.01 44.13
C THR A 14 -46.46 -67.84 43.23
N SER A 15 -46.30 -68.09 41.93
CA SER A 15 -46.23 -67.04 40.91
C SER A 15 -47.60 -66.39 40.79
N PHE A 16 -47.80 -65.26 41.46
CA PHE A 16 -48.87 -64.34 41.11
C PHE A 16 -48.50 -63.72 39.76
N ILE A 17 -49.34 -63.93 38.75
CA ILE A 17 -49.30 -63.13 37.53
C ILE A 17 -49.87 -61.77 37.95
N TYR A 18 -48.99 -60.81 38.26
CA TYR A 18 -49.40 -59.42 38.42
C TYR A 18 -49.71 -58.88 37.02
N ALA A 19 -50.83 -58.17 36.89
CA ALA A 19 -51.06 -57.35 35.70
C ALA A 19 -50.00 -56.25 35.68
N GLN A 20 -49.50 -55.88 34.49
CA GLN A 20 -48.55 -54.78 34.35
C GLN A 20 -49.20 -53.48 34.82
N GLU A 21 -48.52 -52.71 35.67
CA GLU A 21 -48.96 -51.36 36.03
C GLU A 21 -48.78 -50.43 34.82
N PRO A 22 -49.82 -49.69 34.41
CA PRO A 22 -49.76 -48.83 33.22
C PRO A 22 -48.95 -47.55 33.45
N PHE A 23 -48.47 -46.98 32.34
CA PHE A 23 -48.07 -45.58 32.29
C PHE A 23 -49.33 -44.72 32.12
N VAL A 24 -49.55 -43.78 33.03
CA VAL A 24 -50.78 -42.97 33.11
C VAL A 24 -50.43 -41.50 32.98
N THR A 25 -51.04 -40.86 31.98
CA THR A 25 -50.84 -39.44 31.66
C THR A 25 -52.18 -38.73 31.51
N VAL A 26 -52.18 -37.41 31.63
CA VAL A 26 -53.37 -36.58 31.36
C VAL A 26 -53.06 -35.63 30.24
N TRP A 27 -53.97 -35.58 29.27
CA TRP A 27 -53.83 -34.75 28.08
C TRP A 27 -55.01 -33.80 27.91
N LEU A 28 -54.76 -32.63 27.32
CA LEU A 28 -55.76 -31.65 26.92
C LEU A 28 -55.68 -31.46 25.40
N PRO A 29 -56.67 -31.94 24.60
CA PRO A 29 -56.62 -31.92 23.14
C PRO A 29 -56.89 -30.53 22.55
N LEU A 30 -55.97 -29.58 22.77
CA LEU A 30 -56.08 -28.19 22.32
C LEU A 30 -56.07 -28.08 20.78
N TYR A 31 -56.68 -27.00 20.26
CA TYR A 31 -56.73 -26.54 18.86
C TYR A 31 -57.44 -27.44 17.83
N ASN A 32 -57.06 -28.71 17.72
CA ASN A 32 -57.52 -29.64 16.67
C ASN A 32 -58.24 -30.88 17.24
N TRP A 33 -58.48 -30.89 18.55
CA TRP A 33 -59.21 -31.94 19.26
C TRP A 33 -58.58 -33.32 19.14
N SER A 34 -57.29 -33.41 18.81
CA SER A 34 -56.56 -34.67 18.79
C SER A 34 -55.42 -34.67 19.79
N ILE A 35 -55.02 -35.87 20.20
CA ILE A 35 -53.73 -36.10 20.84
C ILE A 35 -52.97 -37.16 20.06
N THR A 36 -51.66 -37.02 20.04
CA THR A 36 -50.76 -37.99 19.42
C THR A 36 -49.82 -38.52 20.47
N ILE A 37 -49.76 -39.85 20.61
CA ILE A 37 -48.72 -40.52 21.41
C ILE A 37 -47.49 -40.67 20.52
N PRO A 38 -46.38 -39.97 20.79
CA PRO A 38 -45.22 -39.92 19.90
C PRO A 38 -44.28 -41.10 20.14
N ALA A 39 -44.81 -42.33 20.10
CA ALA A 39 -44.00 -43.54 20.26
C ALA A 39 -43.06 -43.72 19.06
N VAL A 40 -41.76 -43.92 19.30
CA VAL A 40 -40.82 -44.23 18.22
C VAL A 40 -41.18 -45.58 17.62
N TYR A 41 -41.16 -45.69 16.28
CA TYR A 41 -41.46 -46.97 15.63
C TYR A 41 -40.40 -48.03 15.99
N ASP A 42 -40.84 -49.15 16.58
CA ASP A 42 -40.03 -50.33 16.84
C ASP A 42 -40.89 -51.59 16.59
N ALA A 43 -40.32 -52.57 15.89
CA ALA A 43 -40.98 -53.86 15.66
C ALA A 43 -41.21 -54.66 16.96
N ASN A 44 -40.47 -54.35 18.03
CA ASN A 44 -40.64 -54.94 19.36
C ASN A 44 -41.68 -54.21 20.20
N ASN A 45 -42.08 -52.98 19.81
CA ASN A 45 -43.17 -52.29 20.47
C ASN A 45 -44.47 -53.09 20.24
N ASN A 46 -45.21 -53.29 21.33
CA ASN A 46 -46.53 -53.89 21.29
C ASN A 46 -47.30 -53.34 22.48
N TYR A 47 -47.79 -52.12 22.31
CA TYR A 47 -48.50 -51.41 23.36
C TYR A 47 -49.98 -51.23 23.03
N THR A 48 -50.76 -51.07 24.08
CA THR A 48 -52.18 -50.72 24.03
C THR A 48 -52.34 -49.38 24.69
N VAL A 49 -53.05 -48.46 24.04
CA VAL A 49 -53.41 -47.15 24.57
C VAL A 49 -54.92 -47.06 24.72
N ASP A 50 -55.38 -46.67 25.91
CA ASP A 50 -56.75 -46.25 26.20
C ASP A 50 -56.76 -44.73 26.30
N PHE A 51 -57.52 -44.06 25.43
CA PHE A 51 -57.58 -42.61 25.31
C PHE A 51 -58.51 -41.93 26.32
N GLY A 52 -59.14 -42.70 27.23
CA GLY A 52 -59.93 -42.19 28.35
C GLY A 52 -61.38 -41.84 28.01
N ASP A 53 -61.77 -41.88 26.74
CA ASP A 53 -63.15 -41.70 26.24
C ASP A 53 -63.86 -43.03 25.90
N GLY A 54 -63.19 -44.17 26.20
CA GLY A 54 -63.61 -45.51 25.82
C GLY A 54 -63.00 -46.02 24.51
N THR A 55 -62.22 -45.21 23.81
CA THR A 55 -61.45 -45.62 22.63
C THR A 55 -60.13 -46.29 23.04
N ILE A 56 -59.96 -47.55 22.64
CA ILE A 56 -58.76 -48.34 22.93
C ILE A 56 -58.12 -48.81 21.63
N LEU A 57 -56.85 -48.46 21.40
CA LEU A 57 -56.03 -48.97 20.30
C LEU A 57 -55.05 -50.01 20.83
N THR A 58 -55.07 -51.22 20.26
CA THR A 58 -54.20 -52.34 20.66
C THR A 58 -53.14 -52.62 19.59
N ASN A 59 -52.06 -53.32 19.96
CA ASN A 59 -50.99 -53.76 19.06
C ASN A 59 -50.30 -52.62 18.29
N GLN A 60 -50.09 -51.47 18.95
CA GLN A 60 -49.38 -50.34 18.37
C GLN A 60 -47.87 -50.60 18.39
N THR A 61 -47.18 -50.15 17.33
CA THR A 61 -45.72 -50.34 17.12
C THR A 61 -44.97 -49.02 16.96
N GLY A 62 -45.68 -47.91 16.73
CA GLY A 62 -45.14 -46.56 16.52
C GLY A 62 -46.24 -45.52 16.81
N PRO A 63 -46.12 -44.27 16.34
CA PRO A 63 -47.01 -43.20 16.77
C PRO A 63 -48.48 -43.49 16.47
N CYS A 64 -49.38 -43.08 17.37
CA CYS A 64 -50.81 -43.21 17.16
C CYS A 64 -51.54 -41.93 17.61
N THR A 65 -52.55 -41.54 16.84
CA THR A 65 -53.34 -40.32 17.07
C THR A 65 -54.81 -40.69 17.25
N HIS A 66 -55.47 -40.00 18.17
CA HIS A 66 -56.91 -40.07 18.37
C HIS A 66 -57.52 -38.68 18.32
N THR A 67 -58.71 -38.55 17.74
CA THR A 67 -59.46 -37.29 17.63
C THR A 67 -60.75 -37.42 18.44
N TYR A 68 -60.93 -36.51 19.40
CA TYR A 68 -62.09 -36.38 20.27
C TYR A 68 -63.22 -35.60 19.61
N GLU A 69 -64.45 -35.77 20.11
CA GLU A 69 -65.63 -35.07 19.61
C GLU A 69 -65.64 -33.58 20.03
N GLU A 70 -66.05 -32.68 19.13
CA GLU A 70 -66.06 -31.22 19.33
C GLU A 70 -66.89 -30.75 20.55
N SER A 71 -67.82 -31.56 21.06
CA SER A 71 -68.58 -31.22 22.26
C SER A 71 -67.79 -31.31 23.58
N GLU A 72 -66.57 -31.83 23.57
CA GLU A 72 -65.79 -32.18 24.77
C GLU A 72 -64.45 -31.43 24.90
N VAL A 73 -64.28 -30.34 24.14
CA VAL A 73 -63.00 -29.66 23.84
C VAL A 73 -62.27 -29.02 25.04
N LEU A 74 -62.92 -28.93 26.20
CA LEU A 74 -62.31 -28.41 27.44
C LEU A 74 -62.05 -29.49 28.49
N ASN A 75 -62.32 -30.76 28.18
CA ASN A 75 -62.05 -31.85 29.09
C ASN A 75 -60.59 -32.28 28.97
N SER A 76 -59.98 -32.55 30.12
CA SER A 76 -58.75 -33.35 30.15
C SER A 76 -59.10 -34.84 30.12
N TYR A 77 -58.23 -35.63 29.50
CA TYR A 77 -58.40 -37.06 29.33
C TYR A 77 -57.26 -37.81 29.97
N THR A 78 -57.59 -38.77 30.84
CA THR A 78 -56.61 -39.72 31.39
C THR A 78 -56.32 -40.80 30.36
N VAL A 79 -55.10 -40.80 29.83
CA VAL A 79 -54.61 -41.76 28.86
C VAL A 79 -53.78 -42.82 29.58
N THR A 80 -54.13 -44.10 29.40
CA THR A 80 -53.41 -45.22 30.01
C THR A 80 -52.74 -46.08 28.95
N ILE A 81 -51.46 -46.40 29.14
CA ILE A 81 -50.65 -47.18 28.21
C ILE A 81 -50.13 -48.44 28.90
N TYR A 82 -50.35 -49.59 28.25
CA TYR A 82 -49.90 -50.91 28.67
C TYR A 82 -49.05 -51.56 27.59
N GLY A 83 -48.28 -52.59 27.94
CA GLY A 83 -47.51 -53.42 27.01
C GLY A 83 -46.06 -52.99 26.92
N THR A 84 -45.45 -53.21 25.76
CA THR A 84 -44.04 -52.89 25.51
C THR A 84 -43.94 -51.62 24.67
N LEU A 85 -43.39 -50.57 25.26
CA LEU A 85 -43.14 -49.27 24.66
C LEU A 85 -41.71 -48.85 24.99
N GLY A 86 -40.84 -48.80 23.98
CA GLY A 86 -39.40 -48.57 24.18
C GLY A 86 -39.02 -47.12 24.45
N ARG A 87 -39.66 -46.16 23.76
CA ARG A 87 -39.32 -44.73 23.82
C ARG A 87 -40.46 -43.85 23.29
N LEU A 88 -40.64 -42.67 23.89
CA LEU A 88 -41.41 -41.55 23.35
C LEU A 88 -40.45 -40.45 22.86
N ASP A 89 -40.78 -39.79 21.75
CA ASP A 89 -39.97 -38.70 21.20
C ASP A 89 -40.81 -37.46 20.89
N PHE A 90 -40.87 -36.54 21.83
CA PHE A 90 -41.66 -35.32 21.71
C PHE A 90 -41.04 -34.30 20.76
N SER A 91 -39.76 -34.42 20.42
CA SER A 91 -39.14 -33.56 19.41
C SER A 91 -39.74 -33.73 18.00
N THR A 92 -40.50 -34.82 17.79
CA THR A 92 -41.24 -35.07 16.56
C THR A 92 -42.57 -34.32 16.48
N LEU A 93 -43.03 -33.74 17.59
CA LEU A 93 -44.26 -32.97 17.69
C LEU A 93 -43.99 -31.47 17.55
N SER A 94 -44.98 -30.70 17.08
CA SER A 94 -44.94 -29.25 17.22
C SER A 94 -45.12 -28.85 18.69
N VAL A 95 -44.68 -27.65 19.07
CA VAL A 95 -44.88 -27.10 20.43
C VAL A 95 -46.35 -27.18 20.87
N ASP A 96 -47.28 -26.76 19.99
CA ASP A 96 -48.74 -26.83 20.21
C ASP A 96 -49.28 -28.26 20.42
N GLU A 97 -48.56 -29.29 19.96
CA GLU A 97 -48.92 -30.71 20.17
C GLU A 97 -48.27 -31.26 21.45
N ALA A 98 -47.04 -30.84 21.76
CA ALA A 98 -46.32 -31.22 22.98
C ALA A 98 -46.94 -30.62 24.25
N GLU A 99 -47.47 -29.39 24.18
CA GLU A 99 -48.18 -28.71 25.29
C GLU A 99 -49.51 -29.37 25.68
N LYS A 100 -49.98 -30.33 24.87
CA LYS A 100 -51.20 -31.08 25.17
C LYS A 100 -51.01 -32.10 26.28
N LEU A 101 -49.78 -32.54 26.55
CA LEU A 101 -49.48 -33.32 27.74
C LEU A 101 -49.47 -32.36 28.93
N ILE A 102 -50.35 -32.57 29.91
CA ILE A 102 -50.49 -31.67 31.06
C ILE A 102 -50.18 -32.34 32.41
N GLU A 103 -50.12 -33.67 32.49
CA GLU A 103 -49.75 -34.36 33.74
C GLU A 103 -49.19 -35.77 33.47
N ILE A 104 -48.18 -36.17 34.24
CA ILE A 104 -47.77 -37.58 34.39
C ILE A 104 -48.19 -38.04 35.79
N GLN A 105 -49.18 -38.95 35.85
CA GLN A 105 -49.78 -39.43 37.10
C GLN A 105 -49.17 -40.73 37.62
N GLN A 106 -48.64 -41.56 36.72
CA GLN A 106 -48.03 -42.84 37.10
C GLN A 106 -47.05 -43.29 36.02
N TRP A 107 -45.87 -43.76 36.42
CA TRP A 107 -44.87 -44.32 35.52
C TRP A 107 -45.17 -45.78 35.13
N GLY A 108 -45.65 -46.56 36.09
CA GLY A 108 -45.92 -47.99 35.94
C GLY A 108 -44.65 -48.81 35.70
N ASP A 109 -44.82 -50.01 35.17
CA ASP A 109 -43.72 -50.99 34.99
C ASP A 109 -43.27 -51.10 33.53
N ILE A 110 -43.38 -50.03 32.72
CA ILE A 110 -42.90 -50.03 31.33
C ILE A 110 -41.37 -50.15 31.31
N PRO A 111 -40.79 -51.17 30.63
CA PRO A 111 -39.34 -51.33 30.53
C PRO A 111 -38.79 -50.40 29.44
N TRP A 112 -38.57 -49.13 29.77
CA TRP A 112 -38.04 -48.14 28.84
C TRP A 112 -36.66 -48.54 28.33
N THR A 113 -36.46 -48.46 27.01
CA THR A 113 -35.16 -48.74 26.37
C THR A 113 -34.36 -47.46 26.13
N SER A 114 -35.03 -46.30 26.10
CA SER A 114 -34.41 -44.97 26.00
C SER A 114 -35.38 -43.90 26.49
N MET A 115 -34.84 -42.81 27.05
CA MET A 115 -35.59 -41.61 27.47
C MET A 115 -35.19 -40.37 26.64
N GLU A 116 -34.52 -40.56 25.51
CA GLU A 116 -34.07 -39.46 24.67
C GLU A 116 -35.25 -38.63 24.13
N ASN A 117 -35.19 -37.31 24.30
CA ASN A 117 -36.23 -36.36 23.91
C ASN A 117 -37.64 -36.69 24.45
N THR A 118 -37.71 -37.54 25.48
CA THR A 118 -38.96 -37.88 26.14
C THR A 118 -39.39 -36.69 27.00
N PHE A 119 -40.35 -35.89 26.50
CA PHE A 119 -40.87 -34.60 27.00
C PHE A 119 -40.20 -33.33 26.49
N ASN A 120 -39.35 -33.43 25.46
CA ASN A 120 -38.77 -32.26 24.80
C ASN A 120 -39.88 -31.26 24.37
N GLY A 121 -39.74 -30.01 24.81
CA GLY A 121 -40.65 -28.91 24.49
C GLY A 121 -42.01 -28.94 25.18
N CYS A 122 -42.24 -29.85 26.15
CA CYS A 122 -43.49 -29.88 26.90
C CYS A 122 -43.60 -28.67 27.85
N VAL A 123 -44.67 -27.89 27.69
CA VAL A 123 -44.92 -26.68 28.48
C VAL A 123 -46.12 -26.89 29.40
N GLY A 124 -45.97 -26.50 30.67
CA GLY A 124 -47.06 -26.41 31.64
C GLY A 124 -47.55 -27.74 32.22
N PHE A 125 -46.79 -28.84 32.07
CA PHE A 125 -47.18 -30.14 32.60
C PHE A 125 -46.70 -30.36 34.05
N ASP A 126 -47.48 -31.10 34.83
CA ASP A 126 -47.19 -31.47 36.22
C ASP A 126 -46.64 -32.92 36.30
N LEU A 127 -45.64 -33.15 37.16
CA LEU A 127 -45.14 -34.49 37.48
C LEU A 127 -45.68 -34.89 38.87
N SER A 128 -46.90 -35.42 38.90
CA SER A 128 -47.58 -35.81 40.14
C SER A 128 -47.37 -37.29 40.51
N ALA A 129 -46.76 -38.07 39.60
CA ALA A 129 -46.42 -39.46 39.81
C ALA A 129 -45.58 -39.67 41.08
N THR A 130 -45.94 -40.67 41.87
CA THR A 130 -45.24 -41.03 43.13
C THR A 130 -44.34 -42.26 42.99
N ASP A 131 -44.50 -43.01 41.90
CA ASP A 131 -43.61 -44.07 41.46
C ASP A 131 -42.48 -43.51 40.56
N ALA A 132 -41.52 -44.35 40.20
CA ALA A 132 -40.38 -43.98 39.35
C ALA A 132 -40.40 -44.78 38.04
N PRO A 133 -39.90 -44.23 36.92
CA PRO A 133 -39.75 -44.98 35.69
C PRO A 133 -38.77 -46.15 35.88
N ASN A 134 -39.06 -47.28 35.25
CA ASN A 134 -38.10 -48.37 35.15
C ASN A 134 -37.02 -48.03 34.10
N LEU A 135 -35.89 -47.47 34.57
CA LEU A 135 -34.75 -47.06 33.76
C LEU A 135 -33.67 -48.15 33.59
N SER A 136 -33.93 -49.39 34.02
CA SER A 136 -32.92 -50.46 34.06
C SER A 136 -32.30 -50.86 32.70
N GLN A 137 -32.91 -50.44 31.58
CA GLN A 137 -32.38 -50.64 30.22
C GLN A 137 -32.01 -49.34 29.50
N VAL A 138 -32.19 -48.19 30.16
CA VAL A 138 -31.90 -46.87 29.59
C VAL A 138 -30.42 -46.56 29.81
N THR A 139 -29.75 -46.08 28.77
CA THR A 139 -28.36 -45.61 28.83
C THR A 139 -28.23 -44.13 28.49
N SER A 140 -29.29 -43.50 27.99
CA SER A 140 -29.31 -42.11 27.53
C SER A 140 -30.62 -41.43 27.92
N THR A 141 -30.50 -40.26 28.54
CA THR A 141 -31.58 -39.31 28.86
C THR A 141 -31.42 -38.02 28.06
N GLU A 142 -30.72 -38.08 26.91
CA GLU A 142 -30.40 -36.90 26.12
C GLU A 142 -31.66 -36.11 25.75
N GLY A 143 -31.67 -34.80 26.07
CA GLY A 143 -32.76 -33.90 25.72
C GLY A 143 -34.13 -34.23 26.34
N MET A 144 -34.19 -35.13 27.34
CA MET A 144 -35.45 -35.58 27.95
C MET A 144 -36.35 -34.40 28.35
N PHE A 145 -35.83 -33.46 29.14
CA PHE A 145 -36.53 -32.26 29.58
C PHE A 145 -36.07 -30.99 28.87
N TYR A 146 -35.56 -31.10 27.64
CA TYR A 146 -35.16 -29.92 26.88
C TYR A 146 -36.36 -28.97 26.71
N GLY A 147 -36.19 -27.69 27.05
CA GLY A 147 -37.20 -26.65 26.88
C GLY A 147 -38.47 -26.86 27.70
N VAL A 148 -38.43 -27.75 28.70
CA VAL A 148 -39.60 -28.07 29.52
C VAL A 148 -39.89 -26.93 30.48
N ASN A 149 -41.16 -26.51 30.59
CA ASN A 149 -41.58 -25.49 31.55
C ASN A 149 -42.56 -26.08 32.55
N ILE A 150 -42.12 -26.23 33.80
CA ILE A 150 -42.96 -26.71 34.91
C ILE A 150 -43.53 -25.49 35.63
N SER A 151 -44.80 -25.19 35.36
CA SER A 151 -45.46 -23.94 35.76
C SER A 151 -45.46 -23.70 37.28
N PHE A 152 -45.58 -24.75 38.11
CA PHE A 152 -45.61 -24.66 39.57
C PHE A 152 -45.24 -26.01 40.20
N GLY A 153 -44.10 -26.13 40.89
CA GLY A 153 -43.77 -27.36 41.63
C GLY A 153 -42.27 -27.60 41.83
N ILE A 154 -41.97 -28.53 42.74
CA ILE A 154 -40.66 -29.16 42.87
C ILE A 154 -40.64 -30.30 41.86
N LEU A 155 -39.65 -30.33 40.96
CA LEU A 155 -39.40 -31.50 40.13
C LEU A 155 -38.67 -32.55 40.97
N ASP A 156 -39.44 -33.47 41.55
CA ASP A 156 -38.90 -34.52 42.42
C ASP A 156 -38.53 -35.76 41.61
N LEU A 157 -37.22 -35.96 41.43
CA LEU A 157 -36.63 -37.10 40.72
C LEU A 157 -35.78 -37.96 41.66
N ASP A 158 -35.87 -37.75 42.98
CA ASP A 158 -35.00 -38.40 43.98
C ASP A 158 -35.10 -39.92 43.95
N ASN A 159 -36.25 -40.47 43.56
CA ASN A 159 -36.51 -41.91 43.54
C ASN A 159 -36.10 -42.59 42.21
N TRP A 160 -35.54 -41.87 41.24
CA TRP A 160 -35.14 -42.42 39.95
C TRP A 160 -33.78 -43.12 40.04
N ASP A 161 -33.72 -44.37 39.56
CA ASP A 161 -32.46 -45.11 39.43
C ASP A 161 -31.77 -44.76 38.11
N VAL A 162 -30.82 -43.83 38.16
CA VAL A 162 -30.03 -43.38 37.00
C VAL A 162 -28.68 -44.11 36.86
N SER A 163 -28.44 -45.18 37.64
CA SER A 163 -27.12 -45.83 37.72
C SER A 163 -26.64 -46.46 36.41
N ASN A 164 -27.51 -46.70 35.42
CA ASN A 164 -27.12 -47.22 34.09
C ASN A 164 -26.95 -46.13 33.03
N ILE A 165 -27.24 -44.87 33.37
CA ILE A 165 -27.17 -43.76 32.41
C ILE A 165 -25.71 -43.40 32.15
N THR A 166 -25.37 -43.26 30.86
CA THR A 166 -24.04 -42.90 30.38
C THR A 166 -24.01 -41.55 29.64
N ASN A 167 -25.17 -41.08 29.17
CA ASN A 167 -25.34 -39.84 28.42
C ASN A 167 -26.49 -39.00 29.00
N MET A 168 -26.17 -37.82 29.54
CA MET A 168 -27.12 -36.83 30.07
C MET A 168 -27.11 -35.52 29.27
N LYS A 169 -26.62 -35.57 28.02
CA LYS A 169 -26.51 -34.40 27.14
C LYS A 169 -27.83 -33.64 27.05
N ASN A 170 -27.80 -32.33 27.27
CA ASN A 170 -28.94 -31.42 27.16
C ASN A 170 -30.19 -31.83 27.97
N MET A 171 -30.06 -32.69 28.98
CA MET A 171 -31.22 -33.30 29.65
C MET A 171 -32.20 -32.26 30.18
N PHE A 172 -31.71 -31.14 30.70
CA PHE A 172 -32.53 -30.02 31.21
C PHE A 172 -32.26 -28.71 30.45
N LYS A 173 -31.66 -28.75 29.25
CA LYS A 173 -31.33 -27.53 28.52
C LYS A 173 -32.57 -26.67 28.28
N GLU A 174 -32.49 -25.39 28.59
CA GLU A 174 -33.58 -24.39 28.51
C GLU A 174 -34.83 -24.73 29.35
N ALA A 175 -34.72 -25.67 30.30
CA ALA A 175 -35.82 -26.01 31.19
C ALA A 175 -36.09 -24.90 32.21
N TYR A 176 -37.34 -24.84 32.67
CA TYR A 176 -37.80 -23.94 33.71
C TYR A 176 -38.51 -24.74 34.81
N PHE A 177 -37.93 -24.73 36.01
CA PHE A 177 -38.50 -25.32 37.22
C PHE A 177 -38.13 -24.50 38.45
N SER A 178 -38.97 -24.52 39.49
CA SER A 178 -38.74 -23.72 40.71
C SER A 178 -37.69 -24.32 41.66
N SER A 179 -37.57 -25.65 41.64
CA SER A 179 -36.60 -26.46 42.39
C SER A 179 -36.60 -27.86 41.79
N ILE A 180 -35.48 -28.56 41.90
CA ILE A 180 -35.30 -29.95 41.49
C ILE A 180 -34.68 -30.73 42.63
N LEU A 181 -35.17 -31.95 42.88
CA LEU A 181 -34.62 -32.90 43.84
C LEU A 181 -34.06 -34.11 43.07
N PHE A 182 -32.78 -34.39 43.25
CA PHE A 182 -32.09 -35.56 42.71
C PHE A 182 -30.92 -36.00 43.61
N ASP A 183 -31.06 -35.81 44.92
CA ASP A 183 -30.03 -35.98 45.94
C ASP A 183 -29.47 -37.41 46.02
N THR A 184 -30.21 -38.41 45.50
CA THR A 184 -29.82 -39.83 45.56
C THR A 184 -29.26 -40.41 44.26
N TRP A 185 -29.14 -39.59 43.21
CA TRP A 185 -28.65 -40.04 41.91
C TRP A 185 -27.21 -40.57 41.96
N ASP A 186 -27.00 -41.75 41.38
CA ASP A 186 -25.68 -42.30 41.11
C ASP A 186 -25.31 -42.01 39.65
N VAL A 187 -24.48 -41.00 39.44
CA VAL A 187 -24.01 -40.55 38.12
C VAL A 187 -22.64 -41.11 37.74
N SER A 188 -22.10 -42.09 38.49
CA SER A 188 -20.73 -42.59 38.31
C SER A 188 -20.47 -43.25 36.93
N ASN A 189 -21.52 -43.66 36.21
CA ASN A 189 -21.42 -44.20 34.85
C ASN A 189 -21.61 -43.13 33.75
N VAL A 190 -21.93 -41.88 34.10
CA VAL A 190 -22.15 -40.81 33.12
C VAL A 190 -20.81 -40.38 32.53
N THR A 191 -20.76 -40.34 31.20
CA THR A 191 -19.58 -39.92 30.41
C THR A 191 -19.80 -38.60 29.68
N ASN A 192 -21.05 -38.23 29.39
CA ASN A 192 -21.39 -37.00 28.68
C ASN A 192 -22.41 -36.17 29.49
N MET A 193 -22.01 -34.97 29.91
CA MET A 193 -22.86 -33.98 30.59
C MET A 193 -23.00 -32.68 29.77
N GLU A 194 -22.70 -32.72 28.47
CA GLU A 194 -22.76 -31.56 27.57
C GLU A 194 -24.12 -30.86 27.65
N GLY A 195 -24.12 -29.57 27.96
CA GLY A 195 -25.31 -28.72 27.99
C GLY A 195 -26.39 -29.14 28.98
N MET A 196 -26.09 -30.02 29.95
CA MET A 196 -27.10 -30.64 30.82
C MET A 196 -28.05 -29.62 31.47
N PHE A 197 -27.54 -28.48 31.94
CA PHE A 197 -28.31 -27.39 32.55
C PHE A 197 -28.22 -26.06 31.77
N SER A 198 -27.72 -26.10 30.53
CA SER A 198 -27.58 -24.90 29.69
C SER A 198 -28.92 -24.15 29.60
N GLY A 199 -28.92 -22.82 29.78
CA GLY A 199 -30.12 -21.97 29.75
C GLY A 199 -31.03 -22.07 30.98
N VAL A 200 -30.75 -22.93 31.96
CA VAL A 200 -31.59 -23.05 33.18
C VAL A 200 -31.24 -21.92 34.15
N SER A 201 -31.81 -20.73 33.89
CA SER A 201 -31.42 -19.46 34.52
C SER A 201 -31.44 -19.48 36.06
N TYR A 202 -32.39 -20.21 36.67
CA TYR A 202 -32.58 -20.24 38.13
C TYR A 202 -32.02 -21.51 38.80
N PHE A 203 -31.22 -22.30 38.08
CA PHE A 203 -30.59 -23.48 38.65
C PHE A 203 -29.55 -23.10 39.70
N ASN A 204 -29.63 -23.71 40.88
CA ASN A 204 -28.66 -23.53 41.97
C ASN A 204 -28.68 -24.69 42.99
N SER A 205 -29.05 -25.91 42.56
CA SER A 205 -29.10 -27.09 43.43
C SER A 205 -27.70 -27.66 43.69
N PRO A 206 -27.40 -28.19 44.89
CA PRO A 206 -26.07 -28.71 45.23
C PRO A 206 -25.73 -29.96 44.40
N LEU A 207 -24.51 -30.02 43.87
CA LEU A 207 -24.01 -31.13 43.04
C LEU A 207 -22.71 -31.76 43.58
N ASN A 208 -22.22 -31.29 44.73
CA ASN A 208 -20.92 -31.69 45.28
C ASN A 208 -20.82 -33.19 45.66
N ASN A 209 -21.95 -33.90 45.76
CA ASN A 209 -22.01 -35.33 46.08
C ASN A 209 -21.93 -36.23 44.83
N TRP A 210 -21.99 -35.66 43.63
CA TRP A 210 -21.94 -36.43 42.38
C TRP A 210 -20.53 -36.95 42.12
N ASP A 211 -20.43 -38.23 41.76
CA ASP A 211 -19.20 -38.84 41.23
C ASP A 211 -19.14 -38.60 39.73
N VAL A 212 -18.40 -37.55 39.33
CA VAL A 212 -18.20 -37.18 37.92
C VAL A 212 -16.91 -37.74 37.33
N SER A 213 -16.23 -38.68 38.02
CA SER A 213 -14.94 -39.21 37.58
C SER A 213 -14.99 -39.92 36.23
N GLY A 214 -16.17 -40.38 35.78
CA GLY A 214 -16.38 -40.97 34.45
C GLY A 214 -16.62 -39.97 33.31
N VAL A 215 -16.84 -38.68 33.61
CA VAL A 215 -17.25 -37.67 32.63
C VAL A 215 -16.08 -37.26 31.74
N THR A 216 -16.29 -37.26 30.42
CA THR A 216 -15.28 -36.89 29.43
C THR A 216 -15.53 -35.53 28.76
N THR A 217 -16.74 -35.00 28.83
CA THR A 217 -17.10 -33.65 28.34
C THR A 217 -18.11 -32.98 29.26
N MET A 218 -17.84 -31.72 29.58
CA MET A 218 -18.72 -30.82 30.36
C MET A 218 -19.04 -29.54 29.57
N LYS A 219 -18.89 -29.58 28.25
CA LYS A 219 -19.18 -28.47 27.35
C LYS A 219 -20.56 -27.87 27.63
N GLU A 220 -20.66 -26.55 27.73
CA GLU A 220 -21.91 -25.80 27.97
C GLU A 220 -22.72 -26.22 29.23
N MET A 221 -22.18 -27.05 30.13
CA MET A 221 -23.00 -27.72 31.16
C MET A 221 -23.85 -26.75 31.99
N PHE A 222 -23.31 -25.58 32.36
CA PHE A 222 -24.00 -24.53 33.12
C PHE A 222 -24.14 -23.21 32.35
N ASN A 223 -23.93 -23.22 31.04
CA ASN A 223 -24.04 -22.02 30.21
C ASN A 223 -25.38 -21.31 30.48
N GLY A 224 -25.37 -20.02 30.83
CA GLY A 224 -26.58 -19.25 31.10
C GLY A 224 -27.30 -19.59 32.41
N CYS A 225 -26.71 -20.39 33.30
CA CYS A 225 -27.22 -20.58 34.66
C CYS A 225 -26.92 -19.35 35.54
N ILE A 226 -27.75 -18.31 35.41
CA ILE A 226 -27.58 -17.00 36.06
C ILE A 226 -27.38 -17.10 37.58
N THR A 227 -28.14 -17.96 38.28
CA THR A 227 -28.09 -18.06 39.75
C THR A 227 -27.12 -19.10 40.30
N PHE A 228 -26.47 -19.89 39.45
CA PHE A 228 -25.66 -21.02 39.89
C PHE A 228 -24.40 -20.54 40.59
N ASN A 229 -24.18 -21.00 41.83
CA ASN A 229 -23.00 -20.65 42.62
C ASN A 229 -22.70 -21.74 43.69
N GLN A 230 -22.85 -23.01 43.32
CA GLN A 230 -22.62 -24.14 44.23
C GLN A 230 -21.18 -24.62 44.20
N PRO A 231 -20.63 -25.10 45.34
CA PRO A 231 -19.26 -25.61 45.40
C PRO A 231 -19.09 -26.89 44.57
N LEU A 232 -18.02 -26.94 43.77
CA LEU A 232 -17.66 -28.05 42.88
C LEU A 232 -16.22 -28.53 43.10
N ASP A 233 -15.54 -28.06 44.16
CA ASP A 233 -14.13 -28.32 44.44
C ASP A 233 -13.80 -29.79 44.73
N THR A 234 -14.83 -30.61 45.00
CA THR A 234 -14.71 -32.05 45.28
C THR A 234 -14.83 -32.94 44.04
N TRP A 235 -15.13 -32.38 42.87
CA TRP A 235 -15.26 -33.13 41.63
C TRP A 235 -13.90 -33.62 41.12
N ASP A 236 -13.85 -34.88 40.68
CA ASP A 236 -12.74 -35.44 39.92
C ASP A 236 -13.02 -35.24 38.43
N VAL A 237 -12.35 -34.26 37.83
CA VAL A 237 -12.51 -33.89 36.41
C VAL A 237 -11.35 -34.38 35.53
N SER A 238 -10.52 -35.30 36.05
CA SER A 238 -9.28 -35.75 35.38
C SER A 238 -9.48 -36.45 34.03
N ASN A 239 -10.71 -36.90 33.73
CA ASN A 239 -11.08 -37.50 32.45
C ASN A 239 -11.75 -36.51 31.47
N VAL A 240 -12.01 -35.27 31.89
CA VAL A 240 -12.66 -34.26 31.04
C VAL A 240 -11.67 -33.71 30.04
N THR A 241 -12.08 -33.65 28.76
CA THR A 241 -11.25 -33.18 27.64
C THR A 241 -11.74 -31.85 27.04
N ASP A 242 -13.00 -31.50 27.29
CA ASP A 242 -13.67 -30.32 26.75
C ASP A 242 -14.52 -29.66 27.85
N MET A 243 -14.16 -28.42 28.19
CA MET A 243 -14.85 -27.54 29.14
C MET A 243 -15.35 -26.25 28.48
N SER A 244 -15.44 -26.23 27.14
CA SER A 244 -15.88 -25.06 26.39
C SER A 244 -17.26 -24.59 26.88
N ASP A 245 -17.42 -23.28 27.03
CA ASP A 245 -18.66 -22.61 27.44
C ASP A 245 -19.25 -23.04 28.79
N MET A 246 -18.53 -23.82 29.62
CA MET A 246 -19.11 -24.50 30.79
C MET A 246 -19.84 -23.54 31.74
N PHE A 247 -19.27 -22.36 32.01
CA PHE A 247 -19.86 -21.32 32.87
C PHE A 247 -20.12 -20.00 32.12
N TRP A 248 -20.22 -20.03 30.78
CA TRP A 248 -20.51 -18.83 30.02
C TRP A 248 -21.82 -18.19 30.50
N SER A 249 -21.79 -16.89 30.83
CA SER A 249 -22.93 -16.14 31.36
C SER A 249 -23.50 -16.65 32.70
N CYS A 250 -22.70 -17.35 33.51
CA CYS A 250 -23.03 -17.65 34.91
C CYS A 250 -22.79 -16.43 35.81
N ILE A 251 -23.74 -15.48 35.84
CA ILE A 251 -23.59 -14.15 36.47
C ILE A 251 -23.33 -14.19 37.98
N MET A 252 -23.60 -15.31 38.67
CA MET A 252 -23.39 -15.43 40.12
C MET A 252 -22.24 -16.39 40.51
N PHE A 253 -21.62 -17.08 39.55
CA PHE A 253 -20.65 -18.13 39.85
C PHE A 253 -19.27 -17.57 40.23
N ASP A 254 -18.80 -17.89 41.43
CA ASP A 254 -17.48 -17.48 41.94
C ASP A 254 -16.97 -18.49 43.01
N GLN A 255 -17.11 -19.79 42.76
CA GLN A 255 -16.68 -20.85 43.68
C GLN A 255 -15.26 -21.35 43.40
N PRO A 256 -14.50 -21.83 44.41
CA PRO A 256 -13.13 -22.28 44.20
C PRO A 256 -13.06 -23.54 43.33
N LEU A 257 -12.18 -23.54 42.32
CA LEU A 257 -11.93 -24.66 41.40
C LEU A 257 -10.46 -25.12 41.34
N ASN A 258 -9.60 -24.54 42.19
CA ASN A 258 -8.14 -24.75 42.15
C ASN A 258 -7.69 -26.20 42.48
N SER A 259 -8.60 -27.06 42.93
CA SER A 259 -8.36 -28.48 43.22
C SER A 259 -8.58 -29.40 42.01
N TRP A 260 -9.16 -28.90 40.92
CA TRP A 260 -9.42 -29.67 39.72
C TRP A 260 -8.13 -30.08 39.01
N ASP A 261 -8.06 -31.34 38.60
CA ASP A 261 -7.04 -31.84 37.67
C ASP A 261 -7.54 -31.63 36.24
N VAL A 262 -7.07 -30.56 35.60
CA VAL A 262 -7.44 -30.19 34.22
C VAL A 262 -6.39 -30.60 33.20
N SER A 263 -5.43 -31.47 33.57
CA SER A 263 -4.30 -31.86 32.70
C SER A 263 -4.73 -32.58 31.42
N GLY A 264 -5.95 -33.12 31.36
CA GLY A 264 -6.55 -33.75 30.18
C GLY A 264 -7.37 -32.80 29.28
N VAL A 265 -7.61 -31.55 29.71
CA VAL A 265 -8.48 -30.61 28.98
C VAL A 265 -7.72 -30.02 27.80
N THR A 266 -8.39 -30.00 26.64
CA THR A 266 -7.84 -29.48 25.37
C THR A 266 -8.54 -28.19 24.91
N ASP A 267 -9.79 -27.97 25.31
CA ASP A 267 -10.60 -26.80 24.96
C ASP A 267 -11.20 -26.16 26.22
N MET A 268 -10.85 -24.89 26.45
CA MET A 268 -11.39 -24.04 27.52
C MET A 268 -12.04 -22.76 26.98
N SER A 269 -12.37 -22.74 25.68
CA SER A 269 -12.96 -21.58 25.03
C SER A 269 -14.25 -21.15 25.75
N PHE A 270 -14.45 -19.84 25.94
CA PHE A 270 -15.62 -19.26 26.63
C PHE A 270 -15.89 -19.75 28.08
N MET A 271 -15.03 -20.57 28.70
CA MET A 271 -15.35 -21.27 29.94
C MET A 271 -15.89 -20.36 31.06
N PHE A 272 -15.33 -19.17 31.23
CA PHE A 272 -15.76 -18.14 32.20
C PHE A 272 -16.18 -16.81 31.54
N ALA A 273 -16.57 -16.85 30.27
CA ALA A 273 -17.05 -15.65 29.57
C ALA A 273 -18.28 -15.06 30.28
N ALA A 274 -18.38 -13.73 30.36
CA ALA A 274 -19.46 -12.99 31.01
C ALA A 274 -19.77 -13.46 32.45
N CYS A 275 -18.76 -13.97 33.16
CA CYS A 275 -18.85 -14.48 34.53
C CYS A 275 -18.04 -13.59 35.48
N PRO A 276 -18.51 -13.28 36.71
CA PRO A 276 -17.73 -12.51 37.69
C PRO A 276 -16.62 -13.34 38.36
N PHE A 277 -16.37 -14.56 37.91
CA PHE A 277 -15.43 -15.51 38.49
C PHE A 277 -14.04 -14.88 38.70
N ASN A 278 -13.54 -14.94 39.93
CA ASN A 278 -12.25 -14.36 40.32
C ASN A 278 -11.53 -15.20 41.39
N GLN A 279 -11.77 -16.51 41.42
CA GLN A 279 -11.05 -17.44 42.30
C GLN A 279 -9.71 -17.86 41.68
N SER A 280 -8.76 -18.32 42.51
CA SER A 280 -7.43 -18.71 42.02
C SER A 280 -7.48 -19.98 41.17
N LEU A 281 -6.72 -19.97 40.06
CA LEU A 281 -6.52 -21.11 39.15
C LEU A 281 -5.03 -21.49 38.99
N ASN A 282 -4.16 -21.00 39.89
CA ASN A 282 -2.70 -21.09 39.75
C ASN A 282 -2.15 -22.51 39.72
N ASN A 283 -2.88 -23.49 40.24
CA ASN A 283 -2.43 -24.89 40.30
C ASN A 283 -2.89 -25.73 39.11
N TRP A 284 -3.65 -25.16 38.18
CA TRP A 284 -4.10 -25.88 37.00
C TRP A 284 -2.91 -26.20 36.08
N ASP A 285 -2.84 -27.46 35.66
CA ASP A 285 -1.97 -27.90 34.57
C ASP A 285 -2.73 -27.74 33.26
N VAL A 286 -2.47 -26.64 32.55
CA VAL A 286 -3.10 -26.32 31.27
C VAL A 286 -2.25 -26.72 30.06
N SER A 287 -1.21 -27.53 30.27
CA SER A 287 -0.24 -27.88 29.21
C SER A 287 -0.85 -28.65 28.04
N SER A 288 -2.04 -29.24 28.18
CA SER A 288 -2.76 -29.91 27.09
C SER A 288 -3.73 -28.99 26.31
N VAL A 289 -3.97 -27.77 26.78
CA VAL A 289 -4.97 -26.86 26.21
C VAL A 289 -4.45 -26.28 24.89
N THR A 290 -5.27 -26.34 23.85
CA THR A 290 -4.98 -25.78 22.53
C THR A 290 -5.82 -24.53 22.20
N ASP A 291 -7.00 -24.38 22.84
CA ASP A 291 -7.91 -23.25 22.62
C ASP A 291 -8.29 -22.61 23.97
N MET A 292 -7.94 -21.32 24.13
CA MET A 292 -8.32 -20.48 25.27
C MET A 292 -9.12 -19.23 24.83
N SER A 293 -9.65 -19.25 23.60
CA SER A 293 -10.36 -18.11 23.03
C SER A 293 -11.55 -17.72 23.92
N ASN A 294 -11.74 -16.42 24.15
CA ASN A 294 -12.83 -15.87 24.94
C ASN A 294 -12.95 -16.37 26.40
N MET A 295 -11.97 -17.09 26.95
CA MET A 295 -12.10 -17.77 28.25
C MET A 295 -12.57 -16.84 29.39
N PHE A 296 -12.11 -15.58 29.42
CA PHE A 296 -12.48 -14.56 30.39
C PHE A 296 -13.13 -13.32 29.75
N TRP A 297 -13.68 -13.46 28.53
CA TRP A 297 -14.35 -12.38 27.81
C TRP A 297 -15.44 -11.73 28.66
N ASN A 298 -15.45 -10.39 28.75
CA ASN A 298 -16.41 -9.61 29.53
C ASN A 298 -16.55 -10.09 31.00
N GLY A 299 -15.47 -10.65 31.55
CA GLY A 299 -15.40 -11.17 32.91
C GLY A 299 -14.88 -10.16 33.93
N SER A 300 -14.56 -10.64 35.14
CA SER A 300 -13.92 -9.83 36.21
C SER A 300 -12.72 -10.55 36.83
N PHE A 301 -12.15 -11.51 36.12
CA PHE A 301 -11.02 -12.30 36.58
C PHE A 301 -9.75 -11.45 36.67
N ASN A 302 -9.06 -11.49 37.81
CA ASN A 302 -7.80 -10.78 38.05
C ASN A 302 -6.90 -11.54 39.04
N GLN A 303 -6.83 -12.87 38.93
CA GLN A 303 -5.90 -13.70 39.71
C GLN A 303 -4.65 -14.04 38.89
N PRO A 304 -3.50 -14.33 39.53
CA PRO A 304 -2.28 -14.68 38.80
C PRO A 304 -2.45 -15.92 37.91
N LEU A 305 -1.84 -15.88 36.73
CA LEU A 305 -1.79 -16.97 35.74
C LEU A 305 -0.36 -17.27 35.23
N ASN A 306 0.65 -16.56 35.74
CA ASN A 306 2.03 -16.58 35.22
C ASN A 306 2.76 -17.93 35.36
N ASN A 307 2.13 -18.94 35.96
CA ASN A 307 2.70 -20.29 36.10
C ASN A 307 2.08 -21.29 35.11
N TRP A 308 1.10 -20.86 34.31
CA TRP A 308 0.49 -21.71 33.30
C TRP A 308 1.46 -22.01 32.17
N ASP A 309 1.53 -23.29 31.79
CA ASP A 309 2.21 -23.73 30.58
C ASP A 309 1.24 -23.63 29.40
N VAL A 310 1.31 -22.53 28.66
CA VAL A 310 0.46 -22.25 27.50
C VAL A 310 1.14 -22.62 26.17
N SER A 311 2.23 -23.40 26.21
CA SER A 311 3.06 -23.70 25.04
C SER A 311 2.34 -24.46 23.93
N ASN A 312 1.21 -25.12 24.21
CA ASN A 312 0.39 -25.80 23.20
C ASN A 312 -0.82 -24.99 22.71
N VAL A 313 -1.04 -23.79 23.24
CA VAL A 313 -2.19 -22.94 22.86
C VAL A 313 -1.93 -22.34 21.48
N THR A 314 -2.92 -22.47 20.59
CA THR A 314 -2.88 -21.92 19.23
C THR A 314 -3.82 -20.72 19.03
N ASP A 315 -4.87 -20.60 19.86
CA ASP A 315 -5.86 -19.52 19.79
C ASP A 315 -6.05 -18.88 21.18
N MET A 316 -5.75 -17.59 21.29
CA MET A 316 -5.99 -16.75 22.47
C MET A 316 -6.89 -15.54 22.15
N SER A 317 -7.60 -15.60 21.02
CA SER A 317 -8.45 -14.50 20.56
C SER A 317 -9.49 -14.15 21.63
N ASN A 318 -9.66 -12.86 21.90
CA ASN A 318 -10.63 -12.31 22.85
C ASN A 318 -10.50 -12.82 24.31
N MET A 319 -9.41 -13.51 24.69
CA MET A 319 -9.29 -14.20 25.99
C MET A 319 -9.62 -13.30 27.19
N PHE A 320 -9.17 -12.05 27.18
CA PHE A 320 -9.44 -11.05 28.23
C PHE A 320 -10.22 -9.83 27.74
N GLU A 321 -10.80 -9.87 26.54
CA GLU A 321 -11.55 -8.73 26.00
C GLU A 321 -12.63 -8.27 27.00
N SER A 322 -12.73 -6.96 27.22
CA SER A 322 -13.66 -6.30 28.14
C SER A 322 -13.53 -6.73 29.61
N ASN A 323 -12.51 -7.51 29.99
CA ASN A 323 -12.17 -7.79 31.38
C ASN A 323 -11.41 -6.58 31.97
N THR A 324 -12.16 -5.53 32.30
CA THR A 324 -11.61 -4.27 32.80
C THR A 324 -10.80 -4.40 34.10
N ALA A 325 -10.90 -5.52 34.83
CA ALA A 325 -10.16 -5.73 36.06
C ALA A 325 -8.76 -6.34 35.84
N PHE A 326 -8.51 -6.99 34.70
CA PHE A 326 -7.33 -7.82 34.49
C PHE A 326 -6.05 -6.98 34.28
N ASP A 327 -5.05 -7.19 35.15
CA ASP A 327 -3.72 -6.57 35.08
C ASP A 327 -2.68 -7.44 35.83
N GLN A 328 -2.57 -8.73 35.46
CA GLN A 328 -1.64 -9.69 36.08
C GLN A 328 -0.45 -10.00 35.18
N PRO A 329 0.75 -10.29 35.74
CA PRO A 329 1.92 -10.65 34.95
C PRO A 329 1.69 -11.93 34.12
N LEU A 330 2.15 -11.90 32.87
CA LEU A 330 2.10 -13.01 31.90
C LEU A 330 3.45 -13.25 31.22
N ASP A 331 4.53 -12.70 31.78
CA ASP A 331 5.87 -12.71 31.20
C ASP A 331 6.50 -14.11 31.12
N ASN A 332 6.00 -15.12 31.84
CA ASN A 332 6.51 -16.49 31.73
C ASN A 332 5.81 -17.33 30.65
N TRP A 333 4.79 -16.79 29.98
CA TRP A 333 4.05 -17.56 28.99
C TRP A 333 4.89 -17.80 27.73
N ASP A 334 4.95 -19.06 27.31
CA ASP A 334 5.46 -19.44 26.00
C ASP A 334 4.31 -19.40 24.99
N VAL A 335 4.23 -18.31 24.23
CA VAL A 335 3.18 -18.07 23.22
C VAL A 335 3.64 -18.41 21.80
N SER A 336 4.76 -19.14 21.65
CA SER A 336 5.41 -19.39 20.35
C SER A 336 4.56 -20.19 19.35
N ASN A 337 3.50 -20.88 19.81
CA ASN A 337 2.56 -21.61 18.95
C ASN A 337 1.23 -20.87 18.68
N VAL A 338 1.04 -19.68 19.27
CA VAL A 338 -0.20 -18.91 19.09
C VAL A 338 -0.25 -18.31 17.69
N MET A 339 -1.37 -18.49 16.99
CA MET A 339 -1.60 -17.97 15.63
C MET A 339 -2.58 -16.79 15.60
N ASP A 340 -3.54 -16.72 16.54
CA ASP A 340 -4.52 -15.63 16.65
C ASP A 340 -4.50 -15.01 18.06
N MET A 341 -4.19 -13.71 18.12
CA MET A 341 -4.23 -12.87 19.33
C MET A 341 -5.22 -11.71 19.20
N SER A 342 -6.14 -11.77 18.22
CA SER A 342 -7.09 -10.70 17.96
C SER A 342 -7.93 -10.40 19.19
N ASN A 343 -8.12 -9.11 19.49
CA ASN A 343 -8.89 -8.61 20.64
C ASN A 343 -8.41 -9.09 22.04
N MET A 344 -7.27 -9.78 22.18
CA MET A 344 -6.90 -10.48 23.42
C MET A 344 -7.02 -9.60 24.68
N PHE A 345 -6.61 -8.33 24.60
CA PHE A 345 -6.66 -7.36 25.70
C PHE A 345 -7.63 -6.19 25.46
N ARG A 346 -8.46 -6.24 24.41
CA ARG A 346 -9.35 -5.13 24.04
C ARG A 346 -10.18 -4.66 25.24
N ALA A 347 -10.22 -3.34 25.48
CA ALA A 347 -10.96 -2.70 26.57
C ALA A 347 -10.60 -3.21 27.99
N THR A 348 -9.32 -3.53 28.23
CA THR A 348 -8.80 -3.91 29.56
C THR A 348 -7.96 -2.79 30.19
N ASN A 349 -7.63 -2.94 31.48
CA ASN A 349 -6.65 -2.09 32.17
C ASN A 349 -5.23 -2.69 32.12
N PHE A 350 -4.99 -3.68 31.27
CA PHE A 350 -3.73 -4.43 31.23
C PHE A 350 -2.54 -3.50 30.92
N ASN A 351 -1.50 -3.57 31.74
CA ASN A 351 -0.27 -2.79 31.55
C ASN A 351 0.98 -3.52 32.07
N GLN A 352 1.00 -4.86 31.97
CA GLN A 352 2.16 -5.68 32.36
C GLN A 352 3.10 -5.94 31.17
N SER A 353 4.37 -6.17 31.47
CA SER A 353 5.39 -6.40 30.44
C SER A 353 5.18 -7.76 29.75
N ILE A 354 5.24 -7.74 28.41
CA ILE A 354 5.10 -8.90 27.50
C ILE A 354 6.08 -8.81 26.33
N ASP A 355 7.11 -7.97 26.44
CA ASP A 355 8.12 -7.72 25.40
C ASP A 355 8.91 -9.01 25.04
N ASN A 356 8.97 -9.96 25.97
CA ASN A 356 9.69 -11.22 25.83
C ASN A 356 8.88 -12.36 25.17
N TRP A 357 7.64 -12.11 24.78
CA TRP A 357 6.82 -13.07 24.04
C TRP A 357 7.39 -13.34 22.64
N ASP A 358 7.43 -14.60 22.25
CA ASP A 358 7.70 -15.01 20.86
C ASP A 358 6.39 -15.03 20.08
N VAL A 359 6.13 -13.98 19.31
CA VAL A 359 4.91 -13.81 18.50
C VAL A 359 5.12 -14.14 17.01
N SER A 360 6.23 -14.82 16.67
CA SER A 360 6.65 -15.07 15.28
C SER A 360 5.66 -15.90 14.44
N HIS A 361 4.74 -16.63 15.07
CA HIS A 361 3.69 -17.41 14.39
C HIS A 361 2.32 -16.71 14.35
N VAL A 362 2.18 -15.55 14.99
CA VAL A 362 0.91 -14.83 15.01
C VAL A 362 0.65 -14.20 13.65
N THR A 363 -0.53 -14.50 13.08
CA THR A 363 -0.95 -13.93 11.79
C THR A 363 -1.99 -12.82 11.94
N ASN A 364 -2.73 -12.81 13.06
CA ASN A 364 -3.81 -11.85 13.34
C ASN A 364 -3.60 -11.18 14.71
N MET A 365 -3.33 -9.87 14.70
CA MET A 365 -3.22 -9.02 15.90
C MET A 365 -4.27 -7.90 15.94
N SER A 366 -5.31 -8.02 15.10
CA SER A 366 -6.35 -6.98 15.00
C SER A 366 -6.97 -6.71 16.37
N ASN A 367 -7.18 -5.44 16.68
CA ASN A 367 -7.81 -4.96 17.92
C ASN A 367 -7.13 -5.38 19.25
N MET A 368 -5.94 -5.98 19.25
CA MET A 368 -5.33 -6.60 20.45
C MET A 368 -5.32 -5.67 21.67
N PHE A 369 -5.01 -4.38 21.49
CA PHE A 369 -4.98 -3.35 22.52
C PHE A 369 -6.01 -2.22 22.30
N PHE A 370 -7.06 -2.44 21.52
CA PHE A 370 -8.11 -1.43 21.29
C PHE A 370 -8.73 -1.02 22.65
N SER A 371 -8.75 0.28 22.96
CA SER A 371 -9.28 0.86 24.20
C SER A 371 -8.53 0.40 25.46
N CYS A 372 -7.25 0.01 25.33
CA CYS A 372 -6.37 -0.21 26.47
C CYS A 372 -5.73 1.11 26.92
N ASP A 373 -6.53 2.00 27.52
CA ASP A 373 -6.10 3.36 27.89
C ASP A 373 -4.82 3.40 28.75
N MET A 374 -4.60 2.37 29.56
CA MET A 374 -3.49 2.28 30.51
C MET A 374 -2.22 1.62 29.93
N PHE A 375 -2.32 0.96 28.77
CA PHE A 375 -1.22 0.16 28.22
C PHE A 375 -0.11 1.05 27.65
N ASN A 376 1.11 0.89 28.14
CA ASN A 376 2.29 1.62 27.66
C ASN A 376 3.59 0.82 27.91
N GLN A 377 3.59 -0.46 27.58
CA GLN A 377 4.75 -1.37 27.75
C GLN A 377 5.51 -1.55 26.42
N PRO A 378 6.84 -1.79 26.46
CA PRO A 378 7.63 -2.01 25.26
C PRO A 378 7.16 -3.28 24.52
N LEU A 379 7.21 -3.21 23.18
CA LEU A 379 6.88 -4.29 22.26
C LEU A 379 7.90 -4.42 21.11
N ASN A 380 9.01 -3.67 21.16
CA ASN A 380 9.91 -3.49 20.02
C ASN A 380 10.77 -4.73 19.72
N SER A 381 10.77 -5.74 20.60
CA SER A 381 11.43 -7.03 20.34
C SER A 381 10.52 -8.09 19.71
N TRP A 382 9.25 -7.78 19.48
CA TRP A 382 8.34 -8.70 18.82
C TRP A 382 8.71 -8.92 17.34
N ASP A 383 8.77 -10.18 16.93
CA ASP A 383 8.85 -10.56 15.52
C ASP A 383 7.43 -10.64 14.95
N VAL A 384 7.00 -9.55 14.31
CA VAL A 384 5.67 -9.44 13.69
C VAL A 384 5.68 -9.78 12.19
N SER A 385 6.76 -10.39 11.68
CA SER A 385 6.94 -10.65 10.24
C SER A 385 5.87 -11.59 9.65
N SER A 386 5.16 -12.38 10.46
CA SER A 386 4.05 -13.24 10.01
C SER A 386 2.67 -12.56 10.03
N VAL A 387 2.55 -11.36 10.60
CA VAL A 387 1.27 -10.69 10.81
C VAL A 387 0.74 -10.12 9.49
N THR A 388 -0.53 -10.41 9.18
CA THR A 388 -1.20 -9.89 7.98
C THR A 388 -2.26 -8.82 8.27
N ASP A 389 -2.78 -8.77 9.50
CA ASP A 389 -3.82 -7.85 9.94
C ASP A 389 -3.44 -7.18 11.28
N MET A 390 -3.25 -5.85 11.25
CA MET A 390 -3.01 -4.99 12.42
C MET A 390 -4.12 -3.95 12.63
N SER A 391 -5.27 -4.14 11.98
CA SER A 391 -6.38 -3.19 12.06
C SER A 391 -6.80 -2.97 13.52
N PHE A 392 -7.05 -1.70 13.87
CA PHE A 392 -7.52 -1.26 15.19
C PHE A 392 -6.60 -1.59 16.39
N MET A 393 -5.38 -2.12 16.18
CA MET A 393 -4.56 -2.73 17.24
C MET A 393 -4.35 -1.81 18.47
N PHE A 394 -4.08 -0.52 18.26
CA PHE A 394 -3.90 0.49 19.31
C PHE A 394 -4.95 1.59 19.27
N LYS A 395 -6.10 1.36 18.63
CA LYS A 395 -7.19 2.34 18.59
C LYS A 395 -7.56 2.75 20.01
N THR A 396 -7.64 4.05 20.29
CA THR A 396 -7.98 4.60 21.62
C THR A 396 -7.02 4.14 22.74
N ALA A 397 -5.83 3.62 22.45
CA ALA A 397 -4.80 3.34 23.46
C ALA A 397 -4.11 4.65 23.87
N ASN A 398 -4.82 5.48 24.64
CA ASN A 398 -4.47 6.90 24.84
C ASN A 398 -3.06 7.17 25.39
N LEU A 399 -2.51 6.29 26.24
CA LEU A 399 -1.18 6.46 26.84
C LEU A 399 -0.05 5.75 26.08
N PHE A 400 -0.36 4.96 25.04
CA PHE A 400 0.64 4.18 24.34
C PHE A 400 1.58 5.09 23.55
N ASN A 401 2.89 5.00 23.84
CA ASN A 401 3.93 5.78 23.16
C ASN A 401 5.29 5.07 23.24
N GLN A 402 5.33 3.78 22.91
CA GLN A 402 6.55 2.95 22.91
C GLN A 402 7.08 2.73 21.49
N PRO A 403 8.40 2.61 21.29
CA PRO A 403 8.99 2.43 19.97
C PRO A 403 8.54 1.11 19.33
N LEU A 404 8.29 1.16 18.01
CA LEU A 404 7.89 0.04 17.16
C LEU A 404 8.73 -0.05 15.87
N ASP A 405 9.84 0.69 15.82
CA ASP A 405 10.64 0.92 14.62
C ASP A 405 11.38 -0.33 14.11
N ASN A 406 11.50 -1.38 14.94
CA ASN A 406 12.11 -2.66 14.55
C ASN A 406 11.12 -3.68 14.00
N TRP A 407 9.82 -3.37 13.97
CA TRP A 407 8.82 -4.28 13.44
C TRP A 407 8.97 -4.47 11.94
N ASP A 408 9.05 -5.73 11.50
CA ASP A 408 8.93 -6.10 10.09
C ASP A 408 7.44 -6.24 9.73
N VAL A 409 6.88 -5.18 9.15
CA VAL A 409 5.47 -5.11 8.73
C VAL A 409 5.27 -5.43 7.25
N SER A 410 6.27 -6.01 6.58
CA SER A 410 6.25 -6.25 5.12
C SER A 410 5.15 -7.19 4.64
N ASN A 411 4.58 -8.02 5.52
CA ASN A 411 3.45 -8.90 5.22
C ASN A 411 2.07 -8.34 5.65
N VAL A 412 2.03 -7.18 6.29
CA VAL A 412 0.79 -6.56 6.73
C VAL A 412 0.02 -6.03 5.52
N THR A 413 -1.26 -6.38 5.44
CA THR A 413 -2.14 -6.00 4.32
C THR A 413 -3.14 -4.90 4.69
N THR A 414 -3.44 -4.73 5.98
CA THR A 414 -4.33 -3.69 6.50
C THR A 414 -3.83 -3.12 7.83
N MET A 415 -3.86 -1.79 7.92
CA MET A 415 -3.56 -1.00 9.12
C MET A 415 -4.71 -0.03 9.46
N GLU A 416 -5.93 -0.35 9.01
CA GLU A 416 -7.14 0.43 9.26
C GLU A 416 -7.25 0.78 10.75
N GLU A 417 -7.35 2.08 11.06
CA GLU A 417 -7.54 2.59 12.42
C GLU A 417 -6.48 2.16 13.47
N MET A 418 -5.31 1.66 13.07
CA MET A 418 -4.33 1.07 13.98
C MET A 418 -3.98 1.98 15.17
N PHE A 419 -3.80 3.29 14.95
CA PHE A 419 -3.51 4.29 15.98
C PHE A 419 -4.63 5.34 16.13
N CYS A 420 -5.83 5.08 15.60
CA CYS A 420 -6.95 6.03 15.69
C CYS A 420 -7.23 6.39 17.17
N HIS A 421 -7.24 7.68 17.53
CA HIS A 421 -7.33 8.19 18.91
C HIS A 421 -6.21 7.75 19.87
N ALA A 422 -5.05 7.28 19.39
CA ALA A 422 -3.86 7.05 20.23
C ALA A 422 -3.17 8.39 20.54
N THR A 423 -3.80 9.22 21.37
CA THR A 423 -3.46 10.65 21.53
C THR A 423 -2.03 10.95 21.98
N SER A 424 -1.35 10.03 22.67
CA SER A 424 0.06 10.20 23.10
C SER A 424 1.09 9.64 22.10
N PHE A 425 0.68 8.90 21.08
CA PHE A 425 1.59 8.18 20.20
C PHE A 425 2.36 9.15 19.28
N ASN A 426 3.70 9.12 19.35
CA ASN A 426 4.59 9.94 18.52
C ASN A 426 5.97 9.26 18.38
N GLN A 427 6.00 8.03 17.87
CA GLN A 427 7.22 7.23 17.69
C GLN A 427 7.58 7.04 16.21
N PRO A 428 8.87 6.98 15.87
CA PRO A 428 9.29 6.92 14.47
C PRO A 428 8.85 5.61 13.81
N LEU A 429 8.25 5.72 12.61
CA LEU A 429 7.78 4.59 11.81
C LEU A 429 8.36 4.56 10.38
N ASN A 430 9.25 5.50 10.04
CA ASN A 430 9.75 5.70 8.68
C ASN A 430 10.57 4.52 8.12
N ASN A 431 10.89 3.51 8.93
CA ASN A 431 11.62 2.31 8.51
C ASN A 431 10.69 1.14 8.16
N TRP A 432 9.38 1.28 8.38
CA TRP A 432 8.41 0.25 8.05
C TRP A 432 8.29 0.07 6.53
N ASP A 433 8.37 -1.18 6.08
CA ASP A 433 8.01 -1.58 4.73
C ASP A 433 6.49 -1.78 4.65
N VAL A 434 5.78 -0.75 4.21
CA VAL A 434 4.32 -0.76 4.05
C VAL A 434 3.86 -1.11 2.63
N SER A 435 4.76 -1.61 1.79
CA SER A 435 4.48 -1.86 0.37
C SER A 435 3.37 -2.90 0.13
N SER A 436 3.10 -3.79 1.09
CA SER A 436 1.99 -4.76 1.01
C SER A 436 0.64 -4.23 1.52
N VAL A 437 0.61 -3.04 2.15
CA VAL A 437 -0.60 -2.51 2.77
C VAL A 437 -1.55 -1.98 1.69
N THR A 438 -2.82 -2.34 1.81
CA THR A 438 -3.89 -1.90 0.89
C THR A 438 -4.87 -0.93 1.56
N ASN A 439 -5.02 -0.97 2.89
CA ASN A 439 -5.95 -0.13 3.62
C ASN A 439 -5.25 0.57 4.81
N MET A 440 -5.23 1.91 4.80
CA MET A 440 -4.73 2.78 5.86
C MET A 440 -5.80 3.76 6.37
N ALA A 441 -7.08 3.49 6.10
CA ALA A 441 -8.18 4.35 6.50
C ALA A 441 -8.10 4.65 8.01
N TYR A 442 -8.17 5.94 8.34
CA TYR A 442 -8.20 6.47 9.71
C TYR A 442 -7.03 6.06 10.62
N MET A 443 -5.91 5.56 10.06
CA MET A 443 -4.79 5.01 10.83
C MET A 443 -4.30 5.93 11.97
N PHE A 444 -4.18 7.24 11.72
CA PHE A 444 -3.78 8.26 12.69
C PHE A 444 -4.88 9.29 13.00
N ASN A 445 -6.15 8.97 12.72
CA ASN A 445 -7.26 9.87 12.98
C ASN A 445 -7.28 10.26 14.48
N VAL A 446 -7.31 11.57 14.78
CA VAL A 446 -7.30 12.10 16.16
C VAL A 446 -6.05 11.67 16.97
N SER A 447 -4.97 11.23 16.33
CA SER A 447 -3.66 11.02 16.97
C SER A 447 -2.97 12.37 17.20
N SER A 448 -3.44 13.12 18.18
CA SER A 448 -3.13 14.54 18.35
C SER A 448 -1.64 14.87 18.51
N SER A 449 -0.82 13.94 19.01
CA SER A 449 0.63 14.13 19.21
C SER A 449 1.50 13.65 18.06
N PHE A 450 0.94 12.94 17.07
CA PHE A 450 1.73 12.27 16.03
C PHE A 450 2.28 13.29 15.01
N ASP A 451 3.61 13.33 14.88
CA ASP A 451 4.34 14.21 13.95
C ASP A 451 5.70 13.59 13.59
N GLN A 452 5.69 12.39 12.98
CA GLN A 452 6.90 11.67 12.58
C GLN A 452 7.00 11.54 11.07
N PRO A 453 8.21 11.61 10.49
CA PRO A 453 8.39 11.49 9.04
C PRO A 453 7.95 10.12 8.54
N LEU A 454 7.29 10.10 7.39
CA LEU A 454 6.78 8.91 6.69
C LEU A 454 7.20 8.88 5.21
N ASN A 455 8.19 9.69 4.83
CA ASN A 455 8.60 9.93 3.46
C ASN A 455 9.30 8.72 2.79
N ASN A 456 9.60 7.66 3.53
CA ASN A 456 10.18 6.42 2.98
C ASN A 456 9.12 5.35 2.69
N TRP A 457 7.87 5.57 3.06
CA TRP A 457 6.80 4.60 2.87
C TRP A 457 6.45 4.47 1.39
N ASP A 458 6.51 3.23 0.88
CA ASP A 458 5.94 2.89 -0.41
C ASP A 458 4.45 2.60 -0.22
N VAL A 459 3.62 3.60 -0.54
CA VAL A 459 2.16 3.50 -0.40
C VAL A 459 1.46 3.20 -1.73
N SER A 460 2.20 2.78 -2.77
CA SER A 460 1.63 2.61 -4.10
C SER A 460 0.50 1.59 -4.14
N ASN A 461 0.45 0.61 -3.22
CA ASN A 461 -0.60 -0.41 -3.16
C ASN A 461 -1.80 -0.01 -2.29
N VAL A 462 -1.74 1.14 -1.60
CA VAL A 462 -2.84 1.60 -0.73
C VAL A 462 -3.98 2.14 -1.59
N VAL A 463 -5.17 1.58 -1.39
CA VAL A 463 -6.39 1.96 -2.10
C VAL A 463 -7.29 2.88 -1.28
N ASP A 464 -7.12 2.90 0.05
CA ASP A 464 -7.95 3.69 0.97
C ASP A 464 -7.09 4.42 2.03
N PHE A 465 -7.11 5.75 1.96
CA PHE A 465 -6.49 6.68 2.92
C PHE A 465 -7.53 7.52 3.69
N SER A 466 -8.81 7.14 3.64
CA SER A 466 -9.92 7.93 4.19
C SER A 466 -9.64 8.32 5.64
N GLY A 467 -9.54 9.62 5.94
CA GLY A 467 -9.39 10.07 7.32
C GLY A 467 -8.03 9.83 7.96
N MET A 468 -7.00 9.38 7.22
CA MET A 468 -5.73 8.88 7.80
C MET A 468 -5.12 9.85 8.83
N PHE A 469 -5.03 11.15 8.55
CA PHE A 469 -4.52 12.17 9.48
C PHE A 469 -5.58 13.17 9.93
N LEU A 470 -6.87 12.91 9.71
CA LEU A 470 -7.94 13.81 10.13
C LEU A 470 -7.81 14.12 11.63
N GLN A 471 -7.71 15.41 11.99
CA GLN A 471 -7.54 15.87 13.37
C GLN A 471 -6.26 15.38 14.08
N ALA A 472 -5.23 14.96 13.33
CA ALA A 472 -3.88 14.78 13.88
C ALA A 472 -3.24 16.17 14.09
N PHE A 473 -3.62 16.85 15.17
CA PHE A 473 -3.34 18.27 15.40
C PHE A 473 -1.87 18.69 15.43
N SER A 474 -0.92 17.75 15.56
CA SER A 474 0.52 18.06 15.49
C SER A 474 1.15 17.71 14.15
N PHE A 475 0.44 17.01 13.26
CA PHE A 475 1.03 16.45 12.05
C PHE A 475 1.43 17.54 11.06
N ASN A 476 2.73 17.65 10.76
CA ASN A 476 3.32 18.60 9.82
C ASN A 476 4.49 17.97 9.04
N GLN A 477 4.20 16.91 8.27
CA GLN A 477 5.22 16.17 7.53
C GLN A 477 4.99 16.24 6.01
N ASP A 478 6.08 16.20 5.26
CA ASP A 478 6.05 16.17 3.79
C ASP A 478 5.60 14.79 3.27
N LEU A 479 4.53 14.79 2.48
CA LEU A 479 3.94 13.61 1.84
C LEU A 479 4.14 13.58 0.31
N SER A 480 4.91 14.51 -0.25
CA SER A 480 5.11 14.65 -1.70
C SER A 480 5.84 13.46 -2.36
N SER A 481 6.48 12.61 -1.55
CA SER A 481 7.12 11.37 -2.00
C SER A 481 6.14 10.23 -2.29
N TRP A 482 4.92 10.29 -1.75
CA TRP A 482 3.94 9.20 -1.82
C TRP A 482 3.30 9.07 -3.21
N ASP A 483 3.01 7.83 -3.61
CA ASP A 483 2.29 7.54 -4.86
C ASP A 483 0.80 7.28 -4.60
N PHE A 484 -0.05 8.15 -5.14
CA PHE A 484 -1.50 8.14 -4.96
C PHE A 484 -2.27 7.58 -6.17
N THR A 485 -1.60 6.93 -7.14
CA THR A 485 -2.27 6.52 -8.39
C THR A 485 -3.34 5.43 -8.22
N ASN A 486 -3.28 4.63 -7.15
CA ASN A 486 -4.18 3.49 -6.93
C ASN A 486 -5.39 3.80 -6.03
N VAL A 487 -5.63 5.07 -5.66
CA VAL A 487 -6.73 5.42 -4.75
C VAL A 487 -8.09 5.17 -5.41
N ALA A 488 -8.91 4.33 -4.78
CA ALA A 488 -10.12 3.75 -5.38
C ALA A 488 -11.42 4.55 -5.14
N PHE A 489 -11.42 5.56 -4.28
CA PHE A 489 -12.65 6.24 -3.84
C PHE A 489 -12.58 7.78 -3.85
N TYR A 490 -13.74 8.37 -4.16
CA TYR A 490 -14.01 9.80 -4.39
C TYR A 490 -14.04 10.71 -3.14
N PHE A 491 -13.47 10.33 -1.98
CA PHE A 491 -13.63 11.09 -0.73
C PHE A 491 -12.34 11.13 0.11
N PHE A 492 -11.53 12.19 -0.04
CA PHE A 492 -10.33 12.43 0.74
C PHE A 492 -10.61 13.39 1.90
N THR A 493 -10.49 12.85 3.10
CA THR A 493 -10.14 13.67 4.28
C THR A 493 -8.77 13.20 4.75
N LEU A 494 -7.72 13.50 3.98
CA LEU A 494 -6.36 13.02 4.28
C LEU A 494 -5.74 13.82 5.44
N VAL A 495 -5.72 15.16 5.31
CA VAL A 495 -4.94 16.09 6.17
C VAL A 495 -5.78 17.19 6.83
N SER A 496 -7.12 17.07 6.80
CA SER A 496 -7.99 18.10 7.39
C SER A 496 -7.75 18.28 8.90
N SER A 497 -7.70 19.53 9.36
CA SER A 497 -7.42 19.91 10.75
C SER A 497 -6.09 19.35 11.30
N THR A 498 -5.03 19.34 10.46
CA THR A 498 -3.65 19.04 10.87
C THR A 498 -2.85 20.33 11.09
N ALA A 499 -1.60 20.22 11.55
CA ALA A 499 -0.67 21.34 11.64
C ALA A 499 0.20 21.50 10.38
N MET A 500 -0.22 20.92 9.25
CA MET A 500 0.54 20.94 8.01
C MET A 500 0.80 22.38 7.58
N SER A 501 2.08 22.72 7.44
CA SER A 501 2.55 24.03 6.98
C SER A 501 2.20 24.24 5.51
N THR A 502 2.13 25.51 5.10
CA THR A 502 1.88 25.92 3.71
C THR A 502 2.84 25.25 2.73
N GLU A 503 4.13 25.12 3.08
CA GLU A 503 5.15 24.44 2.28
C GLU A 503 4.82 22.96 2.04
N ASN A 504 4.49 22.22 3.11
CA ASN A 504 4.14 20.79 3.01
C ASN A 504 2.81 20.57 2.28
N TYR A 505 1.84 21.47 2.48
CA TYR A 505 0.54 21.39 1.81
C TYR A 505 0.68 21.69 0.31
N ASP A 506 1.42 22.73 -0.08
CA ASP A 506 1.70 23.04 -1.48
C ASP A 506 2.47 21.89 -2.17
N ALA A 507 3.46 21.29 -1.49
CA ALA A 507 4.18 20.13 -2.02
C ALA A 507 3.24 18.93 -2.25
N LEU A 508 2.27 18.70 -1.36
CA LEU A 508 1.25 17.67 -1.51
C LEU A 508 0.31 17.96 -2.69
N LEU A 509 -0.19 19.19 -2.82
CA LEU A 509 -1.02 19.60 -3.96
C LEU A 509 -0.26 19.44 -5.28
N TYR A 510 1.01 19.84 -5.32
CA TYR A 510 1.85 19.68 -6.50
C TYR A 510 2.05 18.21 -6.86
N LYS A 511 2.23 17.34 -5.86
CA LYS A 511 2.31 15.89 -6.09
C LYS A 511 1.03 15.33 -6.72
N PHE A 512 -0.15 15.75 -6.24
CA PHE A 512 -1.42 15.34 -6.86
C PHE A 512 -1.52 15.79 -8.32
N ALA A 513 -1.09 17.02 -8.63
CA ALA A 513 -1.08 17.55 -9.99
C ALA A 513 -0.11 16.76 -10.89
N GLN A 514 1.09 16.44 -10.40
CA GLN A 514 2.08 15.63 -11.13
C GLN A 514 1.56 14.23 -11.47
N LEU A 515 0.85 13.59 -10.55
CA LEU A 515 0.30 12.25 -10.75
C LEU A 515 -0.95 12.23 -11.66
N GLN A 516 -1.46 13.39 -12.07
CA GLN A 516 -2.65 13.52 -12.92
C GLN A 516 -3.87 12.77 -12.33
N VAL A 517 -3.99 12.78 -11.00
CA VAL A 517 -5.12 12.15 -10.33
C VAL A 517 -6.36 13.02 -10.60
N GLU A 518 -7.43 12.44 -11.13
CA GLU A 518 -8.62 13.19 -11.54
C GLU A 518 -9.81 12.99 -10.58
N ASN A 519 -10.74 13.96 -10.56
CA ASN A 519 -12.07 13.88 -9.95
C ASN A 519 -12.08 13.57 -8.43
N GLN A 520 -11.12 14.10 -7.67
CA GLN A 520 -11.05 13.86 -6.22
C GLN A 520 -11.74 14.95 -5.40
N PHE A 521 -12.11 14.59 -4.17
CA PHE A 521 -12.66 15.51 -3.18
C PHE A 521 -11.68 15.62 -2.01
N LEU A 522 -11.12 16.80 -1.72
CA LEU A 522 -10.18 17.02 -0.63
C LEU A 522 -10.77 17.99 0.40
N THR A 523 -10.93 17.52 1.63
CA THR A 523 -11.16 18.41 2.78
C THR A 523 -9.83 18.74 3.44
N SER A 524 -9.55 20.02 3.62
CA SER A 524 -8.29 20.58 4.09
C SER A 524 -8.58 21.74 5.05
N ASP A 525 -9.53 21.54 5.98
CA ASP A 525 -9.90 22.58 6.96
C ASP A 525 -8.68 23.00 7.77
N ASP A 526 -8.57 24.31 8.01
CA ASP A 526 -7.49 24.96 8.76
C ASP A 526 -6.09 24.86 8.09
N LEU A 527 -6.01 24.55 6.80
CA LEU A 527 -4.77 24.57 6.01
C LEU A 527 -4.68 25.79 5.09
N TYR A 528 -3.45 26.17 4.75
CA TYR A 528 -3.16 27.31 3.88
C TYR A 528 -2.29 26.89 2.69
N TYR A 529 -2.54 27.48 1.52
CA TYR A 529 -1.74 27.28 0.28
C TYR A 529 -1.17 28.60 -0.23
N CYS A 530 -0.05 28.56 -0.94
CA CYS A 530 0.48 29.68 -1.73
C CYS A 530 0.43 29.45 -3.24
N ASP A 531 0.55 28.20 -3.69
CA ASP A 531 0.57 27.88 -5.12
C ASP A 531 -0.84 27.87 -5.72
N THR A 532 -1.32 29.05 -6.12
CA THR A 532 -2.63 29.21 -6.75
C THR A 532 -2.73 28.47 -8.07
N ASP A 533 -1.64 28.39 -8.84
CA ASP A 533 -1.66 27.82 -10.19
C ASP A 533 -1.85 26.30 -10.13
N VAL A 534 -1.14 25.62 -9.23
CA VAL A 534 -1.30 24.18 -8.99
C VAL A 534 -2.68 23.86 -8.46
N ARG A 535 -3.16 24.64 -7.49
CA ARG A 535 -4.49 24.42 -6.91
C ARG A 535 -5.60 24.67 -7.93
N ASP A 536 -5.47 25.71 -8.74
CA ASP A 536 -6.42 26.01 -9.82
C ASP A 536 -6.38 24.94 -10.91
N TYR A 537 -5.20 24.40 -11.25
CA TYR A 537 -5.07 23.29 -12.19
C TYR A 537 -5.78 22.02 -11.68
N LEU A 538 -5.61 21.67 -10.41
CA LEU A 538 -6.33 20.54 -9.80
C LEU A 538 -7.85 20.70 -9.94
N ILE A 539 -8.37 21.90 -9.67
CA ILE A 539 -9.81 22.18 -9.68
C ILE A 539 -10.36 22.27 -11.12
N ASN A 540 -9.71 23.08 -11.97
CA ASN A 540 -10.23 23.47 -13.27
C ASN A 540 -9.94 22.44 -14.36
N ASP A 541 -8.77 21.80 -14.31
CA ASP A 541 -8.30 20.88 -15.34
C ASP A 541 -8.49 19.41 -14.94
N LEU A 542 -8.24 19.08 -13.66
CA LEU A 542 -8.37 17.70 -13.15
C LEU A 542 -9.69 17.41 -12.41
N GLY A 543 -10.58 18.41 -12.29
CA GLY A 543 -11.93 18.24 -11.75
C GLY A 543 -12.01 18.03 -10.23
N TRP A 544 -11.02 18.50 -9.48
CA TRP A 544 -11.01 18.37 -8.02
C TRP A 544 -12.02 19.28 -7.33
N MET A 545 -12.53 18.83 -6.20
CA MET A 545 -13.31 19.62 -5.25
C MET A 545 -12.54 19.78 -3.94
N ILE A 546 -11.88 20.94 -3.76
CA ILE A 546 -11.07 21.25 -2.57
C ILE A 546 -11.85 22.23 -1.67
N PHE A 547 -12.00 21.90 -0.38
CA PHE A 547 -12.71 22.70 0.61
C PHE A 547 -11.94 22.83 1.92
N GLY A 548 -12.06 24.00 2.56
CA GLY A 548 -11.54 24.24 3.91
C GLY A 548 -10.18 24.93 3.96
N ASP A 549 -9.41 24.86 2.86
CA ASP A 549 -8.17 25.61 2.73
C ASP A 549 -8.39 27.08 2.34
N ALA A 550 -7.38 27.92 2.60
CA ALA A 550 -7.36 29.32 2.24
C ALA A 550 -6.00 29.76 1.70
N LEU A 551 -5.95 30.84 0.92
CA LEU A 551 -4.68 31.45 0.53
C LEU A 551 -3.98 31.98 1.80
N GLY A 552 -2.74 31.56 2.04
CA GLY A 552 -1.94 32.05 3.17
C GLY A 552 -1.76 33.57 3.12
N GLU A 553 -1.75 34.24 4.28
CA GLU A 553 -1.52 35.69 4.34
C GLU A 553 -0.10 36.04 3.85
N GLU A 554 0.86 35.15 4.12
CA GLU A 554 2.25 35.21 3.68
C GLU A 554 2.41 35.19 2.15
N CYS A 555 1.47 34.59 1.43
CA CYS A 555 1.51 34.43 -0.02
C CYS A 555 1.21 35.76 -0.76
N GLN A 556 0.66 36.76 -0.07
CA GLN A 556 0.34 38.07 -0.67
C GLN A 556 1.61 38.90 -0.97
N GLY A 557 2.70 38.68 -0.21
CA GLY A 557 3.96 39.43 -0.33
C GLY A 557 3.82 40.94 -0.04
N ASN A 558 4.93 41.65 -0.03
CA ASN A 558 5.03 43.11 0.05
C ASN A 558 5.69 43.64 -1.23
N THR A 559 5.26 44.79 -1.70
CA THR A 559 5.74 45.41 -2.95
C THR A 559 6.71 46.55 -2.67
N ILE A 560 7.85 46.56 -3.34
CA ILE A 560 8.76 47.70 -3.44
C ILE A 560 8.65 48.21 -4.88
N ASN A 561 8.24 49.45 -5.08
CA ASN A 561 8.18 50.06 -6.40
C ASN A 561 8.90 51.41 -6.42
N GLY A 562 9.05 52.01 -7.60
CA GLY A 562 9.63 53.35 -7.72
C GLY A 562 10.13 53.63 -9.11
N THR A 563 11.00 54.62 -9.25
CA THR A 563 11.60 54.99 -10.54
C THR A 563 13.12 55.06 -10.49
N VAL A 564 13.78 54.79 -11.62
CA VAL A 564 15.21 55.03 -11.83
C VAL A 564 15.37 56.00 -13.00
N LEU A 565 15.78 57.23 -12.69
CA LEU A 565 15.84 58.35 -13.65
C LEU A 565 17.27 58.90 -13.74
N PHE A 566 17.64 59.41 -14.91
CA PHE A 566 18.92 60.07 -15.17
C PHE A 566 18.77 61.60 -15.22
N ASP A 567 19.38 62.29 -14.25
CA ASP A 567 19.39 63.74 -14.08
C ASP A 567 20.44 64.39 -15.00
N GLU A 568 20.02 64.75 -16.22
CA GLU A 568 20.91 65.32 -17.25
C GLU A 568 21.35 66.76 -16.89
N ASP A 569 20.43 67.57 -16.35
CA ASP A 569 20.66 69.00 -16.12
C ASP A 569 21.19 69.32 -14.71
N ASN A 570 21.43 68.28 -13.89
CA ASN A 570 21.90 68.33 -12.51
C ASN A 570 20.98 69.16 -11.61
N ASN A 571 19.66 69.09 -11.82
CA ASN A 571 18.66 69.77 -11.01
C ASN A 571 17.96 68.85 -9.98
N GLY A 572 18.24 67.54 -10.04
CA GLY A 572 17.62 66.47 -9.30
C GLY A 572 16.48 65.80 -10.08
N CYS A 573 16.35 64.47 -9.98
CA CYS A 573 15.41 63.72 -10.82
C CYS A 573 13.94 64.17 -10.70
N ASP A 574 13.36 64.60 -11.82
CA ASP A 574 11.97 64.98 -12.01
C ASP A 574 11.32 64.28 -13.23
N SER A 575 10.04 64.54 -13.48
CA SER A 575 9.27 63.88 -14.54
C SER A 575 9.72 64.17 -15.98
N ASN A 576 10.65 65.11 -16.17
CA ASN A 576 11.23 65.43 -17.48
C ASN A 576 12.57 64.72 -17.72
N ASP A 577 13.10 64.03 -16.71
CA ASP A 577 14.37 63.30 -16.80
C ASP A 577 14.21 61.95 -17.51
N THR A 578 15.31 61.48 -18.08
CA THR A 578 15.31 60.30 -18.95
C THR A 578 15.27 59.02 -18.10
N ALA A 579 14.43 58.07 -18.50
CA ALA A 579 14.34 56.76 -17.85
C ALA A 579 15.61 55.94 -18.07
N MET A 580 16.13 55.33 -17.00
CA MET A 580 17.29 54.43 -17.07
C MET A 580 16.82 52.97 -17.20
N VAL A 581 16.35 52.64 -18.40
CA VAL A 581 15.67 51.38 -18.74
C VAL A 581 16.64 50.19 -18.72
N ASN A 582 16.13 48.98 -18.45
CA ASN A 582 16.86 47.70 -18.48
C ASN A 582 17.95 47.49 -17.40
N PHE A 583 18.08 48.39 -16.44
CA PHE A 583 18.91 48.17 -15.25
C PHE A 583 18.17 47.33 -14.21
N LEU A 584 18.91 46.61 -13.37
CA LEU A 584 18.33 45.76 -12.33
C LEU A 584 18.15 46.56 -11.03
N VAL A 585 17.00 46.41 -10.39
CA VAL A 585 16.80 46.82 -8.99
C VAL A 585 16.72 45.57 -8.14
N LYS A 586 17.52 45.51 -7.10
CA LYS A 586 17.63 44.36 -6.18
C LYS A 586 17.22 44.76 -4.78
N ALA A 587 16.49 43.89 -4.08
CA ALA A 587 16.24 43.97 -2.64
C ALA A 587 16.80 42.73 -1.92
N ASN A 588 17.56 42.94 -0.85
CA ASN A 588 18.25 41.89 -0.09
C ASN A 588 18.04 42.04 1.41
N ASN A 589 17.83 40.93 2.12
CA ASN A 589 17.71 40.89 3.59
C ASN A 589 18.72 39.95 4.27
N ASP A 590 19.84 39.63 3.59
CA ASP A 590 20.89 38.68 3.97
C ASP A 590 20.49 37.19 3.93
N VAL A 591 19.21 36.87 3.77
CA VAL A 591 18.69 35.49 3.63
C VAL A 591 18.15 35.25 2.22
N PHE A 592 17.38 36.21 1.71
CA PHE A 592 16.70 36.19 0.42
C PHE A 592 17.05 37.43 -0.38
N SER A 593 17.27 37.26 -1.69
CA SER A 593 17.56 38.32 -2.64
C SER A 593 16.55 38.27 -3.77
N TYR A 594 15.84 39.37 -3.99
CA TYR A 594 14.85 39.55 -5.06
C TYR A 594 15.38 40.61 -6.03
N ALA A 595 15.13 40.47 -7.34
CA ALA A 595 15.50 41.49 -8.32
C ALA A 595 14.46 41.62 -9.45
N THR A 596 14.36 42.81 -10.03
CA THR A 596 13.46 43.18 -11.14
C THR A 596 14.19 44.14 -12.08
N THR A 597 13.67 44.37 -13.29
CA THR A 597 14.24 45.35 -14.24
C THR A 597 13.47 46.66 -14.23
N VAL A 598 14.14 47.74 -14.61
CA VAL A 598 13.51 49.05 -14.85
C VAL A 598 12.82 49.05 -16.21
N GLU A 599 11.54 49.37 -16.21
CA GLU A 599 10.65 49.46 -17.36
C GLU A 599 10.96 50.68 -18.24
N VAL A 600 10.35 50.73 -19.43
CA VAL A 600 10.56 51.78 -20.44
C VAL A 600 10.21 53.20 -19.98
N ASP A 601 9.34 53.34 -18.98
CA ASP A 601 8.96 54.61 -18.38
C ASP A 601 9.81 54.97 -17.15
N GLY A 602 10.82 54.15 -16.85
CA GLY A 602 11.72 54.31 -15.72
C GLY A 602 11.17 53.72 -14.43
N SER A 603 9.97 53.13 -14.42
CA SER A 603 9.40 52.50 -13.24
C SER A 603 9.95 51.10 -12.99
N TYR A 604 9.86 50.61 -11.76
CA TYR A 604 10.11 49.22 -11.43
C TYR A 604 9.16 48.75 -10.32
N GLU A 605 8.89 47.44 -10.28
CA GLU A 605 8.11 46.79 -9.23
C GLU A 605 8.77 45.47 -8.82
N LEU A 606 8.91 45.25 -7.52
CA LEU A 606 9.56 44.10 -6.92
C LEU A 606 8.72 43.55 -5.76
N LYS A 607 8.46 42.24 -5.73
CA LYS A 607 7.75 41.57 -4.63
C LYS A 607 8.72 40.89 -3.66
N THR A 608 8.40 40.97 -2.37
CA THR A 608 9.17 40.39 -1.26
C THR A 608 8.24 39.65 -0.30
N TYR A 609 8.69 38.57 0.36
CA TYR A 609 7.76 37.65 1.08
C TYR A 609 8.12 37.41 2.56
N ALA A 610 8.91 38.31 3.15
CA ALA A 610 9.23 38.26 4.58
C ALA A 610 9.01 39.61 5.27
N GLU A 611 8.48 39.56 6.49
CA GLU A 611 8.28 40.70 7.40
C GLU A 611 9.61 41.16 8.02
N THR A 612 10.49 41.72 7.20
CA THR A 612 11.83 42.11 7.61
C THR A 612 12.27 43.39 6.92
N THR A 613 13.51 43.78 7.18
CA THR A 613 14.18 44.90 6.53
C THR A 613 14.91 44.42 5.27
N TYR A 614 14.75 45.15 4.17
CA TYR A 614 15.47 44.97 2.91
C TYR A 614 16.35 46.18 2.62
N GLU A 615 17.56 45.93 2.17
CA GLU A 615 18.42 46.89 1.48
C GLU A 615 18.17 46.80 -0.03
N VAL A 616 17.88 47.94 -0.65
CA VAL A 616 17.48 48.08 -2.06
C VAL A 616 18.54 48.89 -2.80
N GLU A 617 19.02 48.37 -3.93
CA GLU A 617 20.10 48.95 -4.74
C GLU A 617 19.83 48.74 -6.24
N VAL A 618 20.39 49.62 -7.08
CA VAL A 618 20.39 49.43 -8.54
C VAL A 618 21.72 48.79 -8.95
N LEU A 619 21.64 47.71 -9.72
CA LEU A 619 22.78 46.90 -10.17
C LEU A 619 23.07 47.09 -11.66
N GLY A 620 24.29 46.74 -12.05
CA GLY A 620 24.72 46.76 -13.46
C GLY A 620 25.00 48.16 -14.00
N VAL A 621 25.07 49.16 -13.13
CA VAL A 621 25.33 50.55 -13.49
C VAL A 621 26.85 50.77 -13.68
N PRO A 622 27.31 51.27 -14.85
CA PRO A 622 28.73 51.55 -15.09
C PRO A 622 29.36 52.53 -14.09
N ASP A 623 30.65 52.37 -13.81
CA ASP A 623 31.42 53.12 -12.79
C ASP A 623 31.45 54.65 -12.99
N TYR A 624 31.12 55.14 -14.19
CA TYR A 624 31.03 56.57 -14.49
C TYR A 624 29.70 57.22 -14.07
N TYR A 625 28.72 56.43 -13.63
CA TYR A 625 27.50 56.93 -13.02
C TYR A 625 27.60 57.01 -11.49
N THR A 626 26.85 57.94 -10.91
CA THR A 626 26.66 58.07 -9.46
C THR A 626 25.17 57.99 -9.15
N ILE A 627 24.79 57.02 -8.32
CA ILE A 627 23.39 56.77 -7.93
C ILE A 627 23.13 57.40 -6.56
N VAL A 628 22.02 58.12 -6.45
CA VAL A 628 21.59 58.78 -5.22
C VAL A 628 20.11 58.43 -4.94
N PRO A 629 19.81 57.78 -3.80
CA PRO A 629 20.76 57.20 -2.85
C PRO A 629 21.50 55.98 -3.45
N GLU A 630 22.71 55.68 -2.97
CA GLU A 630 23.48 54.49 -3.41
C GLU A 630 22.74 53.20 -3.03
N THR A 631 22.24 53.13 -1.80
CA THR A 631 21.30 52.11 -1.34
C THR A 631 20.19 52.75 -0.50
N SER A 632 19.01 52.13 -0.51
CA SER A 632 17.85 52.49 0.32
C SER A 632 17.46 51.34 1.24
N VAL A 633 16.83 51.63 2.37
CA VAL A 633 16.40 50.60 3.33
C VAL A 633 14.91 50.72 3.60
N VAL A 634 14.19 49.61 3.46
CA VAL A 634 12.74 49.50 3.68
C VAL A 634 12.45 48.39 4.66
N SER A 635 11.46 48.57 5.55
CA SER A 635 11.07 47.56 6.54
C SER A 635 9.57 47.28 6.45
N PHE A 636 9.20 46.01 6.36
CA PHE A 636 7.80 45.61 6.34
C PHE A 636 7.35 44.98 7.66
N THR A 637 6.08 45.21 8.02
CA THR A 637 5.38 44.51 9.10
C THR A 637 3.98 44.20 8.58
N GLY A 638 3.62 42.92 8.52
CA GLY A 638 2.50 42.39 7.76
C GLY A 638 2.82 42.16 6.27
N PHE A 639 1.85 41.56 5.57
CA PHE A 639 1.86 41.30 4.12
C PHE A 639 0.85 42.20 3.40
N GLY A 640 1.02 42.39 2.09
CA GLY A 640 0.18 43.24 1.23
C GLY A 640 0.52 44.73 1.26
N ASN A 641 1.65 45.12 1.86
CA ASN A 641 2.09 46.51 1.93
C ASN A 641 2.87 46.92 0.67
N THR A 642 2.91 48.22 0.39
CA THR A 642 3.70 48.79 -0.73
C THR A 642 4.54 49.96 -0.25
N GLU A 643 5.81 49.99 -0.65
CA GLU A 643 6.76 51.07 -0.35
C GLU A 643 7.41 51.58 -1.64
N GLU A 644 7.54 52.90 -1.75
CA GLU A 644 8.01 53.58 -2.97
C GLU A 644 9.44 54.12 -2.77
N ILE A 645 10.39 53.68 -3.60
CA ILE A 645 11.82 54.00 -3.54
C ILE A 645 12.31 54.45 -4.93
N GLY A 646 12.56 55.73 -5.09
CA GLY A 646 13.20 56.28 -6.30
C GLY A 646 14.72 56.30 -6.21
N PHE A 647 15.40 56.06 -7.33
CA PHE A 647 16.83 56.23 -7.50
C PHE A 647 17.10 57.29 -8.56
N CYS A 648 17.99 58.23 -8.24
CA CYS A 648 18.40 59.27 -9.16
C CYS A 648 19.84 59.05 -9.59
N VAL A 649 20.09 59.02 -10.89
CA VAL A 649 21.40 58.75 -11.48
C VAL A 649 21.96 60.02 -12.10
N SER A 650 23.21 60.32 -11.79
CA SER A 650 23.94 61.47 -12.33
C SER A 650 25.31 61.01 -12.85
N SER A 651 25.96 61.81 -13.68
CA SER A 651 27.35 61.55 -14.11
C SER A 651 28.20 62.82 -13.97
N ASN A 652 29.47 62.63 -13.57
CA ASN A 652 30.45 63.70 -13.43
C ASN A 652 31.42 63.79 -14.62
N GLU A 653 31.36 62.83 -15.54
CA GLU A 653 32.27 62.73 -16.69
C GLU A 653 31.48 62.47 -17.98
N VAL A 654 31.95 63.07 -19.07
CA VAL A 654 31.32 62.94 -20.38
C VAL A 654 31.84 61.69 -21.08
N VAL A 655 30.95 60.73 -21.35
CA VAL A 655 31.29 59.40 -21.91
C VAL A 655 30.39 59.07 -23.10
N GLU A 656 31.00 58.65 -24.21
CA GLU A 656 30.36 58.00 -25.35
C GLU A 656 30.56 56.48 -25.19
N ASP A 657 29.52 55.66 -25.37
CA ASP A 657 29.62 54.19 -25.27
C ASP A 657 28.51 53.55 -26.11
N LEU A 658 28.88 52.89 -27.21
CA LEU A 658 27.96 52.26 -28.16
C LEU A 658 28.21 50.76 -28.20
N SER A 659 27.13 49.98 -28.19
CA SER A 659 27.20 48.53 -28.35
C SER A 659 26.40 48.06 -29.56
N VAL A 660 26.78 46.91 -30.13
CA VAL A 660 26.00 46.23 -31.18
C VAL A 660 25.93 44.73 -30.92
N LEU A 661 24.77 44.14 -31.21
CA LEU A 661 24.50 42.71 -31.04
C LEU A 661 23.71 42.17 -32.23
N ILE A 662 24.02 40.94 -32.66
CA ILE A 662 23.26 40.20 -33.67
C ILE A 662 22.46 39.10 -32.98
N LEU A 663 21.14 39.05 -33.22
CA LEU A 663 20.24 38.02 -32.72
C LEU A 663 19.58 37.26 -33.89
N PRO A 664 19.71 35.92 -33.99
CA PRO A 664 18.92 35.14 -34.95
C PRO A 664 17.47 35.01 -34.47
N VAL A 665 16.49 35.35 -35.32
CA VAL A 665 15.06 35.26 -34.99
C VAL A 665 14.50 33.88 -35.34
N ASN A 666 14.99 33.27 -36.42
CA ASN A 666 14.62 31.92 -36.83
C ASN A 666 15.82 31.14 -37.39
N GLU A 667 15.58 29.85 -37.65
CA GLU A 667 16.58 28.95 -38.20
C GLU A 667 16.91 29.29 -39.66
N ALA A 668 18.20 29.36 -40.00
CA ALA A 668 18.62 29.39 -41.39
C ALA A 668 18.50 27.98 -42.00
N ARG A 669 17.68 27.85 -43.05
CA ARG A 669 17.46 26.60 -43.78
C ARG A 669 17.68 26.83 -45.28
N PRO A 670 18.30 25.90 -46.02
CA PRO A 670 18.57 26.09 -47.44
C PRO A 670 17.28 26.35 -48.23
N GLY A 671 17.22 27.44 -48.99
CA GLY A 671 16.07 27.82 -49.82
C GLY A 671 14.93 28.54 -49.09
N PHE A 672 15.15 29.00 -47.86
CA PHE A 672 14.18 29.76 -47.08
C PHE A 672 14.78 31.06 -46.54
N GLU A 673 13.89 32.00 -46.23
CA GLU A 673 14.24 33.24 -45.55
C GLU A 673 14.66 32.97 -44.09
N ALA A 674 15.79 33.56 -43.70
CA ALA A 674 16.30 33.66 -42.34
C ALA A 674 16.20 35.12 -41.88
N GLU A 675 15.79 35.32 -40.63
CA GLU A 675 15.56 36.63 -40.03
C GLU A 675 16.56 36.88 -38.89
N TYR A 676 17.07 38.12 -38.84
CA TYR A 676 18.05 38.58 -37.85
C TYR A 676 17.63 39.95 -37.30
N GLN A 677 18.00 40.21 -36.05
CA GLN A 677 17.89 41.53 -35.42
C GLN A 677 19.27 42.07 -35.09
N LEU A 678 19.51 43.33 -35.44
CA LEU A 678 20.61 44.12 -34.91
C LEU A 678 20.09 44.99 -33.79
N VAL A 679 20.61 44.77 -32.59
CA VAL A 679 20.34 45.63 -31.43
C VAL A 679 21.52 46.56 -31.27
N ILE A 680 21.24 47.86 -31.22
CA ILE A 680 22.23 48.91 -31.01
C ILE A 680 21.82 49.67 -29.77
N GLU A 681 22.76 49.89 -28.86
CA GLU A 681 22.52 50.59 -27.60
C GLU A 681 23.50 51.74 -27.42
N ASN A 682 23.03 52.84 -26.83
CA ASN A 682 23.88 53.91 -26.34
C ASN A 682 23.96 53.81 -24.82
N LEU A 683 25.03 53.22 -24.32
CA LEU A 683 25.34 53.09 -22.90
C LEU A 683 26.06 54.34 -22.34
N GLY A 684 26.36 55.31 -23.21
CA GLY A 684 26.96 56.59 -22.87
C GLY A 684 25.93 57.64 -22.42
N ILE A 685 26.43 58.81 -22.01
CA ILE A 685 25.59 59.92 -21.51
C ILE A 685 25.39 61.05 -22.51
N GLN A 686 25.91 60.89 -23.73
CA GLN A 686 25.75 61.88 -24.78
C GLN A 686 24.75 61.41 -25.84
N SER A 687 23.93 62.35 -26.30
CA SER A 687 23.23 62.11 -27.57
C SER A 687 24.24 62.15 -28.72
N ILE A 688 24.26 61.10 -29.53
CA ILE A 688 25.14 60.97 -30.69
C ILE A 688 24.36 61.37 -31.94
N PRO A 689 24.73 62.47 -32.64
CA PRO A 689 23.95 62.99 -33.75
C PRO A 689 23.83 62.04 -34.94
N THR A 690 24.83 61.19 -35.16
CA THR A 690 24.83 60.19 -36.23
C THR A 690 25.64 58.97 -35.81
N VAL A 691 24.96 57.83 -35.74
CA VAL A 691 25.53 56.51 -35.50
C VAL A 691 25.48 55.72 -36.80
N THR A 692 26.61 55.16 -37.22
CA THR A 692 26.68 54.32 -38.42
C THR A 692 26.91 52.87 -38.03
N VAL A 693 25.96 52.01 -38.40
CA VAL A 693 25.99 50.56 -38.17
C VAL A 693 26.28 49.87 -39.50
N SER A 694 27.23 48.94 -39.51
CA SER A 694 27.51 48.09 -40.67
C SER A 694 27.26 46.63 -40.32
N PHE A 695 26.60 45.90 -41.22
CA PHE A 695 26.32 44.47 -41.10
C PHE A 695 26.86 43.74 -42.33
N THR A 696 27.84 42.89 -42.11
CA THR A 696 28.53 42.11 -43.14
C THR A 696 27.99 40.68 -43.11
N TYR A 697 27.65 40.14 -44.27
CA TYR A 697 27.21 38.75 -44.45
C TYR A 697 28.02 38.07 -45.56
N ASP A 698 27.98 36.75 -45.65
CA ASP A 698 28.60 36.00 -46.75
C ASP A 698 27.66 35.94 -47.97
N ASP A 699 27.98 36.70 -49.02
CA ASP A 699 27.18 36.78 -50.25
C ASP A 699 27.32 35.55 -51.16
N ALA A 700 28.22 34.62 -50.83
CA ALA A 700 28.27 33.31 -51.45
C ALA A 700 27.27 32.31 -50.84
N MET A 701 26.72 32.61 -49.65
CA MET A 701 25.82 31.71 -48.91
C MET A 701 24.39 32.28 -48.75
N GLN A 702 24.25 33.61 -48.66
CA GLN A 702 22.95 34.26 -48.52
C GLN A 702 22.82 35.49 -49.42
N SER A 703 21.58 35.90 -49.69
CA SER A 703 21.27 37.17 -50.34
C SER A 703 20.34 38.04 -49.52
N PHE A 704 20.59 39.34 -49.49
CA PHE A 704 19.75 40.30 -48.77
C PHE A 704 18.36 40.42 -49.41
N VAL A 705 17.31 40.29 -48.58
CA VAL A 705 15.91 40.44 -49.00
C VAL A 705 15.38 41.81 -48.60
N SER A 706 15.38 42.12 -47.29
CA SER A 706 14.84 43.38 -46.78
C SER A 706 15.42 43.75 -45.40
N ALA A 707 15.29 45.01 -45.01
CA ALA A 707 15.57 45.46 -43.65
C ALA A 707 14.61 46.56 -43.21
N VAL A 708 14.30 46.61 -41.91
CA VAL A 708 13.45 47.63 -41.28
C VAL A 708 14.19 48.19 -40.05
N PRO A 709 14.55 49.49 -40.04
CA PRO A 709 14.47 50.46 -41.13
C PRO A 709 15.34 50.07 -42.35
N ALA A 710 15.02 50.62 -43.52
CA ALA A 710 15.74 50.31 -44.76
C ALA A 710 17.22 50.72 -44.70
N ALA A 711 18.11 49.86 -45.22
CA ALA A 711 19.54 50.13 -45.29
C ALA A 711 19.84 51.41 -46.11
N SER A 712 20.77 52.23 -45.59
CA SER A 712 21.28 53.42 -46.26
C SER A 712 22.14 53.08 -47.50
N SER A 713 22.83 51.93 -47.47
CA SER A 713 23.53 51.35 -48.62
C SER A 713 23.63 49.83 -48.50
N ASN A 714 23.73 49.17 -49.66
CA ASN A 714 24.04 47.75 -49.81
C ASN A 714 25.06 47.62 -50.96
N SER A 715 26.33 47.39 -50.62
CA SER A 715 27.43 47.24 -51.58
C SER A 715 28.51 46.37 -50.98
N ASP A 716 29.12 45.49 -51.79
CA ASP A 716 30.21 44.60 -51.36
C ASP A 716 29.84 43.85 -50.07
N ASN A 717 28.75 43.05 -50.09
CA ASN A 717 28.28 42.20 -48.99
C ASN A 717 28.09 42.87 -47.59
N VAL A 718 28.02 44.20 -47.56
CA VAL A 718 27.81 45.01 -46.36
C VAL A 718 26.53 45.86 -46.49
N LEU A 719 25.66 45.76 -45.50
CA LEU A 719 24.53 46.66 -45.27
C LEU A 719 24.95 47.77 -44.31
N THR A 720 24.66 49.03 -44.65
CA THR A 720 24.97 50.16 -43.76
C THR A 720 23.68 50.88 -43.35
N PHE A 721 23.56 51.22 -42.08
CA PHE A 721 22.44 51.95 -41.50
C PHE A 721 22.97 53.21 -40.81
N ASN A 722 22.30 54.35 -41.01
CA ASN A 722 22.61 55.59 -40.32
C ASN A 722 21.44 55.95 -39.40
N LEU A 723 21.69 55.95 -38.10
CA LEU A 723 20.74 56.31 -37.06
C LEU A 723 21.04 57.75 -36.63
N SER A 724 20.03 58.64 -36.68
CA SER A 724 20.17 60.02 -36.25
C SER A 724 19.68 60.21 -34.82
N ASP A 725 20.27 61.19 -34.13
CA ASP A 725 19.83 61.67 -32.81
C ASP A 725 19.64 60.51 -31.80
N PHE A 726 20.66 59.68 -31.64
CA PHE A 726 20.60 58.52 -30.75
C PHE A 726 20.80 59.00 -29.30
N GLN A 727 19.77 58.87 -28.47
CA GLN A 727 19.75 59.42 -27.11
C GLN A 727 20.52 58.52 -26.13
N PRO A 728 20.97 59.05 -24.97
CA PRO A 728 21.48 58.22 -23.88
C PRO A 728 20.49 57.13 -23.49
N PHE A 729 20.97 55.92 -23.19
CA PHE A 729 20.18 54.73 -22.80
C PHE A 729 19.17 54.24 -23.83
N GLU A 730 19.21 54.79 -25.04
CA GLU A 730 18.33 54.36 -26.12
C GLU A 730 18.83 53.03 -26.69
N SER A 731 17.91 52.09 -26.86
CA SER A 731 18.13 50.86 -27.63
C SER A 731 17.28 50.92 -28.90
N ARG A 732 17.89 50.65 -30.06
CA ARG A 732 17.21 50.57 -31.36
C ARG A 732 17.45 49.22 -31.99
N VAL A 733 16.39 48.66 -32.56
CA VAL A 733 16.43 47.38 -33.27
C VAL A 733 16.28 47.61 -34.77
N ILE A 734 17.07 46.88 -35.55
CA ILE A 734 16.96 46.78 -37.02
C ILE A 734 16.69 45.34 -37.37
N ASP A 735 15.51 45.07 -37.95
CA ASP A 735 15.15 43.75 -38.47
C ASP A 735 15.76 43.56 -39.87
N ILE A 736 16.37 42.40 -40.12
CA ILE A 736 17.02 42.05 -41.40
C ILE A 736 16.52 40.68 -41.85
N THR A 737 16.08 40.58 -43.10
CA THR A 737 15.69 39.32 -43.74
C THR A 737 16.70 38.97 -44.84
N MET A 738 17.20 37.74 -44.80
CA MET A 738 18.16 37.16 -45.74
C MET A 738 17.60 35.89 -46.35
N GLU A 739 17.76 35.67 -47.64
CA GLU A 739 17.42 34.42 -48.32
C GLU A 739 18.64 33.49 -48.28
N THR A 740 18.49 32.32 -47.66
CA THR A 740 19.55 31.30 -47.63
C THR A 740 19.55 30.50 -48.92
N PHE A 741 20.70 30.38 -49.60
CA PHE A 741 20.74 29.70 -50.89
C PHE A 741 20.38 28.21 -50.81
N THR A 742 19.88 27.66 -51.92
CA THR A 742 19.50 26.25 -52.02
C THR A 742 20.71 25.34 -52.23
N PRO A 743 20.60 24.04 -51.91
CA PRO A 743 21.63 23.05 -52.24
C PRO A 743 21.87 22.99 -53.77
N PRO A 744 23.12 22.72 -54.22
CA PRO A 744 24.28 22.35 -53.43
C PRO A 744 25.09 23.53 -52.86
N THR A 745 24.61 24.78 -53.03
CA THR A 745 25.35 26.01 -52.68
C THR A 745 25.51 26.16 -51.17
N VAL A 746 24.43 25.89 -50.43
CA VAL A 746 24.40 25.82 -48.97
C VAL A 746 23.66 24.54 -48.58
N ASN A 747 24.25 23.76 -47.69
CA ASN A 747 23.78 22.46 -47.20
C ASN A 747 23.54 22.53 -45.69
N GLY A 748 22.97 21.47 -45.13
CA GLY A 748 22.91 21.33 -43.67
C GLY A 748 24.32 21.28 -43.09
N ASP A 749 24.49 21.84 -41.89
CA ASP A 749 25.74 21.99 -41.15
C ASP A 749 26.73 23.05 -41.70
N ASP A 750 26.42 23.74 -42.80
CA ASP A 750 27.20 24.89 -43.25
C ASP A 750 27.08 26.06 -42.24
N ILE A 751 28.12 26.89 -42.13
CA ILE A 751 28.20 27.99 -41.15
C ILE A 751 28.09 29.34 -41.84
N LEU A 752 27.04 30.10 -41.50
CA LEU A 752 26.81 31.48 -41.93
C LEU A 752 27.51 32.43 -40.97
N ASN A 753 28.48 33.21 -41.46
CA ASN A 753 29.22 34.17 -40.64
C ASN A 753 28.72 35.59 -40.88
N PHE A 754 28.50 36.31 -39.78
CA PHE A 754 28.08 37.70 -39.77
C PHE A 754 28.99 38.54 -38.90
N THR A 755 29.20 39.80 -39.29
CA THR A 755 29.91 40.78 -38.47
C THR A 755 29.13 42.09 -38.47
N ALA A 756 28.74 42.55 -37.28
CA ALA A 756 28.15 43.86 -37.08
C ALA A 756 29.16 44.79 -36.41
N THR A 757 29.23 46.05 -36.86
CA THR A 757 30.07 47.08 -36.26
C THR A 757 29.30 48.38 -36.12
N VAL A 758 29.49 49.12 -35.03
CA VAL A 758 28.89 50.45 -34.82
C VAL A 758 29.98 51.52 -34.59
N THR A 759 29.71 52.76 -35.04
CA THR A 759 30.64 53.91 -35.02
C THR A 759 29.90 55.22 -34.75
N PRO A 760 30.55 56.29 -34.21
CA PRO A 760 32.00 56.51 -34.01
C PRO A 760 32.62 55.77 -32.81
N ASN A 761 33.91 55.41 -32.90
CA ASN A 761 34.66 54.63 -31.90
C ASN A 761 35.88 55.42 -31.33
N GLU A 762 35.98 56.72 -31.61
CA GLU A 762 37.20 57.49 -31.25
C GLU A 762 37.26 57.88 -29.75
N ASN A 763 36.11 58.03 -29.10
CA ASN A 763 35.99 58.37 -27.66
C ASN A 763 35.09 57.40 -26.90
N ASP A 764 34.90 56.20 -27.45
CA ASP A 764 34.05 55.16 -26.90
C ASP A 764 34.69 54.52 -25.65
N TYR A 765 33.89 54.27 -24.61
CA TYR A 765 34.37 53.75 -23.33
C TYR A 765 34.67 52.26 -23.37
N THR A 766 33.85 51.47 -24.07
CA THR A 766 33.99 50.03 -24.23
C THR A 766 34.21 49.61 -25.68
N PRO A 767 35.29 50.01 -26.37
CA PRO A 767 35.48 49.77 -27.82
C PRO A 767 35.34 48.33 -28.35
N GLN A 768 35.33 47.33 -27.47
CA GLN A 768 35.18 45.92 -27.80
C GLN A 768 33.73 45.49 -28.09
N ASP A 769 32.71 46.13 -27.51
CA ASP A 769 31.29 45.80 -27.76
C ASP A 769 30.71 46.52 -28.99
N ASN A 770 31.48 47.45 -29.55
CA ASN A 770 31.25 48.07 -30.84
C ASN A 770 31.33 47.11 -32.05
N THR A 771 31.74 45.86 -31.84
CA THR A 771 31.81 44.82 -32.89
C THR A 771 31.30 43.49 -32.37
N PHE A 772 30.42 42.85 -33.13
CA PHE A 772 29.88 41.54 -32.82
C PHE A 772 30.03 40.58 -34.00
N GLU A 773 30.62 39.41 -33.76
CA GLU A 773 30.76 38.33 -34.73
C GLU A 773 29.80 37.19 -34.36
N PHE A 774 29.00 36.73 -35.33
CA PHE A 774 28.02 35.68 -35.13
C PHE A 774 28.17 34.59 -36.20
N ALA A 775 28.12 33.33 -35.78
CA ALA A 775 28.20 32.16 -36.66
C ALA A 775 26.96 31.29 -36.46
N GLN A 776 26.09 31.19 -37.46
CA GLN A 776 24.88 30.36 -37.41
C GLN A 776 25.06 29.09 -38.25
N THR A 777 24.78 27.93 -37.65
CA THR A 777 24.71 26.67 -38.39
C THR A 777 23.39 26.56 -39.16
N VAL A 778 23.46 26.16 -40.42
CA VAL A 778 22.31 25.87 -41.27
C VAL A 778 21.73 24.51 -40.91
N VAL A 779 20.41 24.44 -40.68
CA VAL A 779 19.72 23.21 -40.24
C VAL A 779 18.75 22.71 -41.31
N ASN A 780 18.45 21.39 -41.31
CA ASN A 780 17.59 20.73 -42.28
C ASN A 780 16.51 19.86 -41.60
N SER A 781 15.35 19.69 -42.25
CA SER A 781 14.34 18.67 -41.88
C SER A 781 14.59 17.38 -42.67
N PHE A 782 14.72 16.23 -41.99
CA PHE A 782 15.02 14.93 -42.62
C PHE A 782 13.84 14.34 -43.43
N ASP A 783 14.13 13.62 -44.52
CA ASP A 783 13.16 12.88 -45.36
C ASP A 783 12.74 11.56 -44.67
N PRO A 784 11.43 11.25 -44.50
CA PRO A 784 10.96 10.01 -43.90
C PRO A 784 11.33 8.75 -44.72
N ASN A 785 11.74 8.92 -45.99
CA ASN A 785 12.30 7.87 -46.82
C ASN A 785 13.83 7.80 -46.62
N ASP A 786 14.30 6.79 -45.89
CA ASP A 786 15.71 6.67 -45.52
C ASP A 786 16.27 5.26 -45.70
N LYS A 787 17.59 5.18 -45.77
CA LYS A 787 18.34 3.93 -45.65
C LYS A 787 19.22 4.00 -44.40
N ARG A 788 19.29 2.88 -43.67
CA ARG A 788 20.10 2.74 -42.46
C ARG A 788 20.82 1.40 -42.41
N VAL A 789 22.04 1.42 -41.89
CA VAL A 789 22.78 0.22 -41.45
C VAL A 789 22.55 0.02 -39.95
N VAL A 790 22.18 -1.19 -39.55
CA VAL A 790 21.78 -1.49 -38.16
C VAL A 790 22.99 -1.47 -37.22
N GLN A 791 24.15 -1.89 -37.72
CA GLN A 791 25.40 -1.90 -36.97
C GLN A 791 25.91 -0.50 -36.59
N GLY A 792 25.36 0.56 -37.20
CA GLY A 792 25.73 1.94 -36.92
C GLY A 792 26.88 2.46 -37.78
N SER A 793 27.35 3.66 -37.47
CA SER A 793 28.39 4.38 -38.21
C SER A 793 29.79 3.77 -38.05
N GLU A 794 29.98 2.86 -37.09
CA GLU A 794 31.27 2.26 -36.77
C GLU A 794 31.11 0.76 -36.46
N ILE A 795 32.01 -0.06 -36.99
CA ILE A 795 32.17 -1.47 -36.60
C ILE A 795 33.63 -1.75 -36.28
N TYR A 796 33.88 -2.77 -35.47
CA TYR A 796 35.25 -3.18 -35.17
C TYR A 796 35.80 -4.10 -36.27
N ILE A 797 37.11 -4.11 -36.45
CA ILE A 797 37.80 -4.94 -37.47
C ILE A 797 37.45 -6.44 -37.39
N GLU A 798 37.16 -6.95 -36.19
CA GLU A 798 36.71 -8.34 -35.99
C GLU A 798 35.29 -8.62 -36.51
N GLN A 799 34.47 -7.59 -36.66
CA GLN A 799 33.12 -7.65 -37.22
C GLN A 799 33.11 -7.44 -38.73
N ALA A 800 34.22 -7.03 -39.34
CA ALA A 800 34.34 -6.76 -40.78
C ALA A 800 34.14 -8.00 -41.68
N THR A 801 34.11 -9.22 -41.10
CA THR A 801 33.78 -10.46 -41.83
C THR A 801 32.34 -10.95 -41.63
N GLU A 802 31.56 -10.26 -40.80
CA GLU A 802 30.17 -10.57 -40.49
C GLU A 802 29.19 -9.85 -41.42
N TYR A 803 27.89 -10.13 -41.26
CA TYR A 803 26.86 -9.46 -42.05
C TYR A 803 26.61 -8.04 -41.55
N LEU A 804 26.45 -7.11 -42.49
CA LEU A 804 25.80 -5.83 -42.26
C LEU A 804 24.32 -5.96 -42.62
N ASP A 805 23.45 -5.52 -41.72
CA ASP A 805 22.00 -5.51 -41.92
C ASP A 805 21.56 -4.10 -42.30
N TYR A 806 20.89 -3.98 -43.43
CA TYR A 806 20.35 -2.72 -43.95
C TYR A 806 18.83 -2.72 -43.85
N ILE A 807 18.27 -1.57 -43.49
CA ILE A 807 16.84 -1.29 -43.52
C ILE A 807 16.63 -0.05 -44.40
N ILE A 808 15.73 -0.17 -45.37
CA ILE A 808 15.23 0.94 -46.18
C ILE A 808 13.78 1.17 -45.75
N ARG A 809 13.44 2.40 -45.38
CA ARG A 809 12.07 2.80 -45.08
C ARG A 809 11.57 3.76 -46.14
N PHE A 810 10.27 3.71 -46.38
CA PHE A 810 9.60 4.61 -47.31
C PHE A 810 8.21 4.93 -46.81
N GLN A 811 7.74 6.15 -47.06
CA GLN A 811 6.40 6.60 -46.71
C GLN A 811 5.80 7.36 -47.90
N ASN A 812 4.53 7.09 -48.19
CA ASN A 812 3.81 7.84 -49.21
C ASN A 812 3.26 9.15 -48.63
N THR A 813 4.06 10.22 -48.68
CA THR A 813 3.66 11.59 -48.30
C THR A 813 2.96 12.35 -49.43
N GLY A 814 2.56 11.65 -50.50
CA GLY A 814 1.80 12.22 -51.61
C GLY A 814 0.35 12.56 -51.20
N THR A 815 -0.49 12.90 -52.18
CA THR A 815 -1.91 13.21 -51.95
C THR A 815 -2.86 12.11 -52.43
N ALA A 816 -2.34 10.92 -52.75
CA ALA A 816 -3.10 9.76 -53.24
C ALA A 816 -2.35 8.45 -52.96
N SER A 817 -3.09 7.35 -52.79
CA SER A 817 -2.51 6.03 -52.52
C SER A 817 -1.71 5.52 -53.73
N ALA A 818 -0.51 5.00 -53.50
CA ALA A 818 0.38 4.49 -54.54
C ALA A 818 0.05 3.03 -54.87
N ILE A 819 -0.21 2.73 -56.15
CA ILE A 819 -0.63 1.38 -56.56
C ILE A 819 0.57 0.44 -56.61
N ASN A 820 1.72 0.90 -57.10
CA ASN A 820 2.96 0.13 -57.17
C ASN A 820 4.13 0.93 -56.63
N ILE A 821 5.09 0.23 -56.02
CA ILE A 821 6.33 0.84 -55.54
C ILE A 821 7.51 0.04 -56.09
N ARG A 822 8.55 0.73 -56.57
CA ARG A 822 9.83 0.11 -56.92
C ARG A 822 10.96 0.78 -56.16
N VAL A 823 11.80 -0.01 -55.51
CA VAL A 823 12.96 0.46 -54.74
C VAL A 823 14.22 -0.08 -55.39
N GLU A 824 15.06 0.79 -55.93
CA GLU A 824 16.29 0.46 -56.65
C GLU A 824 17.53 0.83 -55.80
N ASP A 825 18.37 -0.17 -55.51
CA ASP A 825 19.56 -0.06 -54.69
C ASP A 825 20.79 -0.58 -55.45
N ILE A 826 21.73 0.31 -55.76
CA ILE A 826 23.00 -0.05 -56.40
C ILE A 826 24.03 -0.30 -55.31
N LEU A 827 24.33 -1.57 -55.05
CA LEU A 827 25.30 -2.00 -54.05
C LEU A 827 26.70 -1.47 -54.39
N SER A 828 27.43 -1.04 -53.37
CA SER A 828 28.80 -0.54 -53.53
C SER A 828 29.80 -1.67 -53.80
N ASP A 829 30.97 -1.31 -54.30
CA ASP A 829 32.08 -2.26 -54.48
C ASP A 829 32.67 -2.75 -53.13
N ASP A 830 32.30 -2.13 -52.02
CA ASP A 830 32.77 -2.45 -50.66
C ASP A 830 32.00 -3.64 -50.04
N VAL A 831 30.92 -4.10 -50.68
CA VAL A 831 30.09 -5.23 -50.23
C VAL A 831 30.04 -6.35 -51.26
N ASP A 832 30.09 -7.60 -50.79
CA ASP A 832 30.04 -8.78 -51.66
C ASP A 832 28.58 -9.13 -51.98
N TRP A 833 28.11 -8.68 -53.16
CA TRP A 833 26.74 -8.88 -53.64
C TRP A 833 26.30 -10.35 -53.63
N SER A 834 27.24 -11.29 -53.80
CA SER A 834 26.92 -12.73 -53.84
C SER A 834 26.44 -13.27 -52.49
N THR A 835 26.66 -12.49 -51.42
CA THR A 835 26.20 -12.79 -50.06
C THR A 835 24.85 -12.16 -49.72
N PHE A 836 24.28 -11.36 -50.63
CA PHE A 836 23.04 -10.64 -50.42
C PHE A 836 21.89 -11.57 -50.05
N ARG A 837 21.18 -11.22 -48.96
CA ARG A 837 20.07 -12.01 -48.45
C ARG A 837 18.95 -11.10 -47.92
N PRO A 838 17.75 -11.13 -48.53
CA PRO A 838 16.59 -10.47 -47.96
C PRO A 838 16.22 -11.09 -46.60
N VAL A 839 15.75 -10.24 -45.67
CA VAL A 839 15.42 -10.63 -44.30
C VAL A 839 13.93 -10.47 -44.03
N SER A 840 13.36 -9.29 -44.29
CA SER A 840 11.96 -8.97 -44.01
C SER A 840 11.49 -7.78 -44.85
N SER A 841 10.17 -7.61 -44.97
CA SER A 841 9.53 -6.44 -45.58
C SER A 841 8.16 -6.20 -44.96
N SER A 842 7.64 -4.97 -45.09
CA SER A 842 6.27 -4.65 -44.66
C SER A 842 5.20 -5.23 -45.57
N HIS A 843 5.52 -5.47 -46.85
CA HIS A 843 4.58 -5.94 -47.87
C HIS A 843 5.22 -6.99 -48.77
N ASP A 844 4.38 -7.75 -49.48
CA ASP A 844 4.84 -8.74 -50.46
C ASP A 844 5.49 -8.05 -51.66
N TYR A 845 6.68 -8.53 -52.05
CA TYR A 845 7.44 -8.04 -53.20
C TYR A 845 8.03 -9.18 -54.02
N ARG A 846 8.49 -8.85 -55.22
CA ARG A 846 9.50 -9.64 -55.93
C ARG A 846 10.81 -8.85 -56.01
N ILE A 847 11.92 -9.57 -56.10
CA ILE A 847 13.25 -8.98 -56.20
C ILE A 847 13.93 -9.40 -57.50
N GLU A 848 14.59 -8.45 -58.15
CA GLU A 848 15.40 -8.65 -59.34
C GLU A 848 16.80 -8.09 -59.08
N ILE A 849 17.86 -8.90 -59.31
CA ILE A 849 19.25 -8.45 -59.18
C ILE A 849 19.90 -8.55 -60.57
N THR A 850 20.41 -7.43 -61.06
CA THR A 850 20.99 -7.30 -62.41
C THR A 850 22.39 -6.70 -62.33
N ASP A 851 23.21 -6.97 -63.34
CA ASP A 851 24.59 -6.47 -63.48
C ASP A 851 25.50 -6.69 -62.25
N ASP A 852 25.23 -7.75 -61.49
CA ASP A 852 25.98 -8.20 -60.31
C ASP A 852 26.05 -7.16 -59.16
N ASN A 853 25.30 -6.06 -59.19
CA ASN A 853 25.22 -5.11 -58.06
C ASN A 853 23.96 -4.25 -58.00
N HIS A 854 23.07 -4.32 -58.98
CA HIS A 854 21.84 -3.52 -59.01
C HIS A 854 20.65 -4.34 -58.52
N VAL A 855 20.09 -3.97 -57.37
CA VAL A 855 19.01 -4.66 -56.68
C VAL A 855 17.71 -3.87 -56.78
N GLU A 856 16.67 -4.45 -57.36
CA GLU A 856 15.34 -3.85 -57.45
C GLU A 856 14.31 -4.65 -56.65
N PHE A 857 13.65 -4.00 -55.70
CA PHE A 857 12.48 -4.54 -54.99
C PHE A 857 11.20 -3.95 -55.60
N ILE A 858 10.31 -4.82 -56.07
CA ILE A 858 9.12 -4.42 -56.83
C ILE A 858 7.87 -4.89 -56.11
N PHE A 859 7.08 -3.93 -55.62
CA PHE A 859 5.80 -4.12 -54.95
C PHE A 859 4.68 -3.80 -55.92
N GLU A 860 3.96 -4.83 -56.36
CA GLU A 860 2.87 -4.68 -57.32
C GLU A 860 1.51 -4.70 -56.63
N ASN A 861 0.65 -3.74 -56.95
CA ASN A 861 -0.69 -3.58 -56.35
C ASN A 861 -0.65 -3.49 -54.81
N ILE A 862 0.38 -2.86 -54.25
CA ILE A 862 0.52 -2.63 -52.82
C ILE A 862 -0.58 -1.72 -52.27
N ASN A 863 -1.04 -0.77 -53.10
CA ASN A 863 -2.07 0.21 -52.74
C ASN A 863 -1.79 0.92 -51.41
N LEU A 864 -0.58 1.46 -51.27
CA LEU A 864 -0.11 2.10 -50.05
C LEU A 864 -0.81 3.46 -49.90
N PRO A 865 -1.60 3.69 -48.83
CA PRO A 865 -2.33 4.94 -48.62
C PRO A 865 -1.38 6.12 -48.47
N PHE A 866 -1.88 7.33 -48.68
CA PHE A 866 -1.09 8.53 -48.43
C PHE A 866 -1.27 9.00 -46.99
N GLU A 867 -0.31 9.76 -46.49
CA GLU A 867 -0.19 10.12 -45.07
C GLU A 867 -1.47 10.68 -44.43
N GLU A 868 -2.16 11.63 -45.09
CA GLU A 868 -3.40 12.20 -44.53
C GLU A 868 -4.57 11.20 -44.48
N GLU A 869 -4.55 10.14 -45.30
CA GLU A 869 -5.60 9.12 -45.32
C GLU A 869 -5.40 8.09 -44.19
N ASP A 870 -4.17 7.62 -44.02
CA ASP A 870 -3.79 6.69 -42.96
C ASP A 870 -2.28 6.83 -42.70
N GLU A 871 -1.94 7.67 -41.74
CA GLU A 871 -0.56 8.00 -41.40
C GLU A 871 0.24 6.72 -41.10
N ALA A 872 -0.28 5.85 -40.23
CA ALA A 872 0.37 4.60 -39.87
C ALA A 872 0.45 3.63 -41.07
N GLY A 873 -0.61 3.53 -41.86
CA GLY A 873 -0.68 2.67 -43.05
C GLY A 873 0.15 3.16 -44.25
N SER A 874 0.53 4.43 -44.28
CA SER A 874 1.30 5.03 -45.39
C SER A 874 2.78 4.65 -45.42
N ASN A 875 3.24 3.88 -44.41
CA ASN A 875 4.62 3.50 -44.19
C ASN A 875 4.95 2.10 -44.74
N GLY A 876 6.17 1.93 -45.23
CA GLY A 876 6.72 0.65 -45.65
C GLY A 876 8.22 0.52 -45.38
N PHE A 877 8.72 -0.73 -45.36
CA PHE A 877 10.14 -1.00 -45.18
C PHE A 877 10.59 -2.28 -45.88
N ILE A 878 11.89 -2.35 -46.16
CA ILE A 878 12.64 -3.53 -46.61
C ILE A 878 13.84 -3.69 -45.68
N ALA A 879 14.12 -4.93 -45.26
CA ALA A 879 15.35 -5.27 -44.56
C ALA A 879 16.10 -6.39 -45.30
N TYR A 880 17.40 -6.22 -45.50
CA TYR A 880 18.29 -7.22 -46.10
C TYR A 880 19.64 -7.22 -45.39
N LYS A 881 20.44 -8.26 -45.63
CA LYS A 881 21.81 -8.32 -45.13
C LYS A 881 22.81 -8.73 -46.19
N ILE A 882 24.02 -8.19 -46.09
CA ILE A 882 25.12 -8.40 -47.03
C ILE A 882 26.46 -8.31 -46.28
N LYS A 883 27.47 -9.08 -46.72
CA LYS A 883 28.80 -9.04 -46.10
C LYS A 883 29.71 -8.01 -46.77
N PRO A 884 30.63 -7.36 -46.03
CA PRO A 884 31.72 -6.60 -46.64
C PRO A 884 32.62 -7.49 -47.50
N VAL A 885 33.28 -6.91 -48.51
CA VAL A 885 34.29 -7.63 -49.30
C VAL A 885 35.50 -8.00 -48.44
N ALA A 886 36.15 -9.12 -48.75
CA ALA A 886 37.32 -9.56 -47.99
C ALA A 886 38.53 -8.64 -48.22
N GLY A 887 39.24 -8.26 -47.15
CA GLY A 887 40.50 -7.51 -47.22
C GLY A 887 40.44 -6.05 -46.76
N LEU A 888 39.33 -5.61 -46.18
CA LEU A 888 39.20 -4.28 -45.58
C LEU A 888 40.00 -4.17 -44.26
N GLU A 889 40.64 -3.02 -44.03
CA GLU A 889 41.51 -2.72 -42.89
C GLU A 889 40.92 -1.62 -41.98
N VAL A 890 41.54 -1.40 -40.82
CA VAL A 890 41.13 -0.34 -39.88
C VAL A 890 41.31 1.03 -40.52
N GLY A 891 40.26 1.86 -40.44
CA GLY A 891 40.16 3.16 -41.08
C GLY A 891 39.37 3.14 -42.39
N ASP A 892 39.17 1.98 -43.00
CA ASP A 892 38.36 1.84 -44.22
C ASP A 892 36.89 2.15 -43.93
N ILE A 893 36.22 2.75 -44.91
CA ILE A 893 34.82 3.15 -44.83
C ILE A 893 34.05 2.31 -45.84
N ILE A 894 33.12 1.49 -45.34
CA ILE A 894 32.18 0.74 -46.17
C ILE A 894 31.06 1.68 -46.55
N ASN A 895 30.99 2.03 -47.84
CA ASN A 895 29.97 2.94 -48.34
C ASN A 895 28.76 2.14 -48.79
N SER A 896 27.58 2.70 -48.59
CA SER A 896 26.35 2.24 -49.20
C SER A 896 25.69 3.41 -49.90
N ASN A 897 25.45 3.25 -51.19
CA ASN A 897 24.86 4.29 -52.01
C ASN A 897 23.41 4.59 -51.60
N GLU A 898 22.96 5.75 -52.08
CA GLU A 898 21.57 6.20 -52.02
C GLU A 898 20.64 5.22 -52.75
N VAL A 899 19.40 5.14 -52.30
CA VAL A 899 18.37 4.28 -52.89
C VAL A 899 17.30 5.12 -53.56
N ASN A 900 16.85 4.69 -54.73
CA ASN A 900 15.81 5.35 -55.49
C ASN A 900 14.46 4.67 -55.25
N ILE A 901 13.48 5.38 -54.70
CA ILE A 901 12.13 4.88 -54.42
C ILE A 901 11.14 5.52 -55.37
N TYR A 902 10.53 4.72 -56.23
CA TYR A 902 9.54 5.13 -57.21
C TYR A 902 8.14 4.78 -56.72
N PHE A 903 7.27 5.79 -56.59
CA PHE A 903 5.84 5.62 -56.38
C PHE A 903 5.11 5.70 -57.72
N ASP A 904 4.52 4.58 -58.15
CA ASP A 904 3.91 4.37 -59.46
C ASP A 904 4.82 4.76 -60.64
N TYR A 905 4.49 5.83 -61.36
CA TYR A 905 5.24 6.32 -62.53
C TYR A 905 5.94 7.65 -62.25
N ASN A 906 6.02 8.07 -60.99
CA ASN A 906 6.66 9.31 -60.60
C ASN A 906 8.19 9.18 -60.65
N LEU A 907 8.87 10.34 -60.62
CA LEU A 907 10.31 10.39 -60.45
C LEU A 907 10.69 9.82 -59.06
N PRO A 908 11.88 9.21 -58.91
CA PRO A 908 12.25 8.57 -57.67
C PRO A 908 12.52 9.60 -56.58
N ILE A 909 12.12 9.26 -55.36
CA ILE A 909 12.63 9.88 -54.15
C ILE A 909 13.95 9.19 -53.81
N VAL A 910 15.02 9.98 -53.69
CA VAL A 910 16.37 9.48 -53.44
C VAL A 910 16.66 9.58 -51.94
N THR A 911 16.98 8.46 -51.30
CA THR A 911 17.27 8.43 -49.86
C THR A 911 18.64 9.03 -49.54
N ASN A 912 18.96 9.16 -48.26
CA ASN A 912 20.33 9.35 -47.80
C ASN A 912 21.25 8.16 -48.18
N SER A 913 22.56 8.41 -48.24
CA SER A 913 23.60 7.38 -48.22
C SER A 913 23.98 7.01 -46.78
N VAL A 914 24.59 5.84 -46.62
CA VAL A 914 25.02 5.33 -45.30
C VAL A 914 26.44 4.86 -45.39
N THR A 915 27.24 5.17 -44.38
CA THR A 915 28.61 4.69 -44.27
C THR A 915 28.84 4.02 -42.92
N THR A 916 29.73 3.04 -42.91
CA THR A 916 30.20 2.39 -41.69
C THR A 916 31.72 2.33 -41.74
N GLN A 917 32.39 2.98 -40.79
CA GLN A 917 33.84 2.95 -40.67
C GLN A 917 34.31 1.76 -39.84
N ILE A 918 35.38 1.10 -40.28
CA ILE A 918 36.05 0.06 -39.51
C ILE A 918 37.02 0.73 -38.54
N ILE A 919 36.78 0.61 -37.24
CA ILE A 919 37.60 1.25 -36.20
C ILE A 919 38.35 0.22 -35.36
N GLU A 920 39.44 0.70 -34.74
CA GLU A 920 40.21 -0.04 -33.75
C GLU A 920 39.64 0.20 -32.35
N LEU A 921 39.63 -0.85 -31.52
CA LEU A 921 39.17 -0.76 -30.14
C LEU A 921 40.20 0.03 -29.30
N LEU A 922 39.93 1.30 -28.99
CA LEU A 922 40.79 2.14 -28.12
C LEU A 922 40.35 2.03 -26.66
N GLY A 923 41.21 1.45 -25.81
CA GLY A 923 40.91 1.25 -24.38
C GLY A 923 41.69 2.18 -23.44
N ILE A 924 40.98 3.04 -22.71
CA ILE A 924 41.25 3.35 -21.28
C ILE A 924 39.89 3.49 -20.57
N SER A 925 39.62 2.57 -19.66
CA SER A 925 38.35 2.39 -18.98
C SER A 925 38.38 2.94 -17.54
N ASP A 926 37.67 4.04 -17.30
CA ASP A 926 36.90 4.23 -16.07
C ASP A 926 35.42 4.11 -16.51
N ASN A 927 34.90 2.90 -16.73
CA ASN A 927 33.96 2.28 -15.78
C ASN A 927 33.72 0.77 -16.03
N ILE A 928 34.68 0.02 -16.60
CA ILE A 928 34.50 -1.42 -16.94
C ILE A 928 35.13 -2.36 -15.90
N LEU A 929 36.27 -2.00 -15.28
CA LEU A 929 36.99 -2.87 -14.33
C LEU A 929 36.17 -3.29 -13.10
N ASN A 930 35.28 -2.42 -12.59
CA ASN A 930 34.36 -2.75 -11.49
C ASN A 930 33.29 -3.79 -11.88
N LYS A 931 33.03 -4.03 -13.17
CA LYS A 931 32.10 -5.07 -13.66
C LYS A 931 32.82 -6.35 -14.08
N SER A 932 34.11 -6.28 -14.43
CA SER A 932 34.89 -7.44 -14.93
C SER A 932 35.78 -8.10 -13.87
N LEU A 933 35.87 -7.57 -12.66
CA LEU A 933 36.59 -8.20 -11.55
C LEU A 933 35.74 -8.18 -10.29
N VAL A 934 35.55 -9.34 -9.66
CA VAL A 934 34.66 -9.52 -8.50
C VAL A 934 35.41 -10.26 -7.39
N LEU A 935 35.30 -9.73 -6.18
CA LEU A 935 35.76 -10.37 -4.94
C LEU A 935 34.58 -11.03 -4.23
N TYR A 936 34.67 -12.34 -3.98
CA TYR A 936 33.63 -13.05 -3.24
C TYR A 936 34.19 -14.23 -2.40
N PRO A 937 33.47 -14.69 -1.37
CA PRO A 937 32.32 -14.03 -0.76
C PRO A 937 32.76 -12.74 -0.04
N ASN A 938 31.90 -11.73 -0.03
CA ASN A 938 32.07 -10.53 0.76
C ASN A 938 30.72 -10.19 1.40
N PRO A 939 30.48 -10.53 2.69
CA PRO A 939 31.48 -10.87 3.70
C PRO A 939 32.17 -12.25 3.55
N ALA A 940 33.46 -12.34 3.88
CA ALA A 940 34.29 -13.55 3.80
C ALA A 940 34.55 -14.19 5.18
N ASN A 941 34.61 -15.52 5.25
CA ASN A 941 35.18 -16.25 6.38
C ASN A 941 36.68 -16.41 6.15
N ASP A 942 37.19 -17.57 5.76
CA ASP A 942 38.64 -17.82 5.77
C ASP A 942 39.30 -17.68 4.40
N VAL A 943 38.53 -17.66 3.31
CA VAL A 943 39.06 -17.59 1.95
C VAL A 943 38.31 -16.53 1.15
N LEU A 944 39.06 -15.69 0.44
CA LEU A 944 38.55 -14.71 -0.51
C LEU A 944 38.95 -15.12 -1.94
N TYR A 945 37.98 -15.20 -2.84
CA TYR A 945 38.18 -15.52 -4.25
C TYR A 945 38.16 -14.27 -5.10
N ILE A 946 38.99 -14.26 -6.15
CA ILE A 946 38.96 -13.25 -7.20
C ILE A 946 38.50 -13.94 -8.46
N LYS A 947 37.39 -13.47 -9.03
CA LYS A 947 36.96 -13.86 -10.37
C LYS A 947 37.10 -12.68 -11.29
N ALA A 948 37.91 -12.86 -12.32
CA ALA A 948 38.11 -11.89 -13.38
C ALA A 948 37.49 -12.43 -14.68
N GLU A 949 36.80 -11.55 -15.42
CA GLU A 949 36.18 -11.80 -16.71
C GLU A 949 36.86 -10.90 -17.78
N ASN A 950 36.78 -11.26 -19.06
CA ASN A 950 37.36 -10.50 -20.19
C ASN A 950 38.88 -10.26 -20.15
N ASN A 951 39.69 -11.32 -19.97
CA ASN A 951 41.18 -11.27 -20.02
C ASN A 951 41.85 -10.30 -19.02
N VAL A 952 41.15 -9.88 -17.97
CA VAL A 952 41.73 -9.16 -16.83
C VAL A 952 42.48 -10.17 -15.95
N LEU A 953 43.78 -9.98 -15.77
CA LEU A 953 44.66 -10.84 -14.97
C LEU A 953 45.12 -10.07 -13.73
N PRO A 954 44.67 -10.45 -12.52
CA PRO A 954 45.25 -9.98 -11.27
C PRO A 954 46.76 -10.23 -11.21
N GLU A 955 47.55 -9.18 -11.03
CA GLU A 955 49.01 -9.27 -10.92
C GLU A 955 49.45 -9.25 -9.45
N GLU A 956 48.83 -8.38 -8.65
CA GLU A 956 49.09 -8.20 -7.23
C GLU A 956 47.81 -7.83 -6.48
N VAL A 957 47.62 -8.38 -5.28
CA VAL A 957 46.48 -8.08 -4.40
C VAL A 957 47.00 -7.75 -3.01
N ILE A 958 46.60 -6.60 -2.46
CA ILE A 958 47.08 -6.11 -1.17
C ILE A 958 45.89 -5.78 -0.27
N ILE A 959 45.91 -6.28 0.97
CA ILE A 959 44.89 -6.03 1.99
C ILE A 959 45.43 -5.06 3.04
N TYR A 960 44.71 -3.98 3.27
CA TYR A 960 45.02 -2.94 4.25
C TYR A 960 43.99 -2.90 5.38
N ASN A 961 44.41 -2.51 6.59
CA ASN A 961 43.45 -2.03 7.59
C ASN A 961 42.90 -0.64 7.22
N LEU A 962 41.85 -0.20 7.92
CA LEU A 962 41.23 1.13 7.69
C LEU A 962 42.18 2.32 7.96
N GLN A 963 43.33 2.10 8.60
CA GLN A 963 44.37 3.13 8.76
C GLN A 963 45.42 3.11 7.63
N GLY A 964 45.20 2.33 6.57
CA GLY A 964 46.08 2.23 5.39
C GLY A 964 47.36 1.41 5.62
N ARG A 965 47.45 0.64 6.72
CA ARG A 965 48.58 -0.25 6.98
C ARG A 965 48.35 -1.58 6.26
N GLU A 966 49.31 -1.95 5.42
CA GLU A 966 49.34 -3.26 4.75
C GLU A 966 49.37 -4.40 5.78
N LEU A 967 48.49 -5.37 5.60
CA LEU A 967 48.35 -6.55 6.45
C LEU A 967 48.82 -7.80 5.72
N MET A 968 48.48 -7.95 4.44
CA MET A 968 48.83 -9.09 3.60
C MET A 968 48.95 -8.67 2.13
N SER A 969 49.86 -9.29 1.39
CA SER A 969 50.06 -9.09 -0.05
C SER A 969 50.21 -10.45 -0.74
N PHE A 970 49.56 -10.61 -1.89
CA PHE A 970 49.58 -11.80 -2.71
C PHE A 970 50.06 -11.42 -4.11
N ASN A 971 51.14 -12.05 -4.56
CA ASN A 971 51.76 -11.82 -5.86
C ASN A 971 51.51 -13.02 -6.78
N GLN A 972 51.22 -12.78 -8.06
CA GLN A 972 50.95 -13.78 -9.11
C GLN A 972 49.53 -14.37 -9.08
N ASN A 973 48.59 -13.68 -9.71
CA ASN A 973 47.26 -14.14 -10.14
C ASN A 973 46.58 -15.23 -9.27
N PRO A 974 46.34 -14.96 -7.97
CA PRO A 974 45.71 -15.93 -7.09
C PRO A 974 44.21 -16.04 -7.43
N GLU A 975 43.75 -17.23 -7.86
CA GLU A 975 42.30 -17.52 -7.96
C GLU A 975 41.62 -17.48 -6.58
N SER A 976 42.39 -17.69 -5.50
CA SER A 976 41.93 -17.59 -4.11
C SER A 976 43.04 -17.17 -3.15
N MET A 977 42.65 -16.53 -2.05
CA MET A 977 43.53 -16.00 -1.00
C MET A 977 43.04 -16.47 0.37
N ASP A 978 43.93 -17.06 1.16
CA ASP A 978 43.66 -17.41 2.56
C ASP A 978 43.78 -16.15 3.43
N ILE A 979 42.69 -15.82 4.11
CA ILE A 979 42.56 -14.66 4.99
C ILE A 979 42.20 -15.05 6.42
N SER A 980 42.42 -16.31 6.83
CA SER A 980 42.09 -16.81 8.18
C SER A 980 42.80 -16.05 9.30
N ASP A 981 43.97 -15.48 9.01
CA ASP A 981 44.79 -14.73 9.97
C ASP A 981 44.25 -13.30 10.23
N LEU A 982 43.26 -12.84 9.45
CA LEU A 982 42.57 -11.57 9.71
C LEU A 982 41.50 -11.75 10.79
N SER A 983 41.51 -10.88 11.80
CA SER A 983 40.40 -10.78 12.76
C SER A 983 39.13 -10.27 12.09
N SER A 984 37.95 -10.61 12.62
CA SER A 984 36.65 -10.09 12.17
C SER A 984 36.67 -8.55 12.12
N GLY A 985 36.25 -7.96 11.00
CA GLY A 985 36.37 -6.51 10.77
C GLY A 985 36.31 -6.10 9.30
N ILE A 986 36.44 -4.78 9.05
CA ILE A 986 36.42 -4.20 7.69
C ILE A 986 37.85 -3.88 7.24
N TYR A 987 38.17 -4.23 6.00
CA TYR A 987 39.46 -4.05 5.35
C TYR A 987 39.31 -3.43 3.96
N LEU A 988 40.39 -2.85 3.42
CA LEU A 988 40.46 -2.38 2.04
C LEU A 988 41.34 -3.35 1.24
N VAL A 989 40.88 -3.78 0.07
CA VAL A 989 41.61 -4.68 -0.83
C VAL A 989 41.90 -3.95 -2.13
N THR A 990 43.17 -3.73 -2.43
CA THR A 990 43.61 -3.18 -3.72
C THR A 990 44.04 -4.32 -4.62
N VAL A 991 43.49 -4.39 -5.83
CA VAL A 991 43.90 -5.33 -6.87
C VAL A 991 44.53 -4.57 -8.03
N GLN A 992 45.81 -4.84 -8.27
CA GLN A 992 46.52 -4.40 -9.46
C GLN A 992 46.38 -5.48 -10.54
N THR A 993 45.94 -5.10 -11.73
CA THR A 993 45.76 -5.99 -12.88
C THR A 993 46.59 -5.50 -14.07
N ASN A 994 46.69 -6.33 -15.11
CA ASN A 994 47.25 -5.96 -16.42
C ASN A 994 46.49 -4.83 -17.12
N SER A 995 45.27 -4.52 -16.70
CA SER A 995 44.38 -3.52 -17.33
C SER A 995 44.16 -2.27 -16.47
N GLY A 996 44.72 -2.21 -15.25
CA GLY A 996 44.53 -1.07 -14.34
C GLY A 996 44.45 -1.48 -12.87
N ARG A 997 44.21 -0.49 -12.00
CA ARG A 997 44.10 -0.67 -10.55
C ARG A 997 42.66 -0.47 -10.09
N VAL A 998 42.17 -1.33 -9.20
CA VAL A 998 40.84 -1.22 -8.59
C VAL A 998 40.89 -1.51 -7.08
N ASP A 999 40.08 -0.79 -6.30
CA ASP A 999 40.01 -0.90 -4.84
C ASP A 999 38.62 -1.40 -4.41
N TYR A 1000 38.57 -2.36 -3.48
CA TYR A 1000 37.34 -2.95 -2.94
C TYR A 1000 37.30 -2.88 -1.41
N ARG A 1001 36.09 -2.81 -0.84
CA ARG A 1001 35.86 -3.00 0.61
C ARG A 1001 35.64 -4.49 0.91
N LEU A 1002 36.33 -5.05 1.90
CA LEU A 1002 36.15 -6.42 2.38
C LEU A 1002 35.60 -6.43 3.82
N VAL A 1003 34.61 -7.27 4.09
CA VAL A 1003 34.10 -7.58 5.43
C VAL A 1003 34.53 -8.99 5.81
N LYS A 1004 35.37 -9.14 6.83
CA LYS A 1004 35.76 -10.44 7.42
C LYS A 1004 34.82 -10.76 8.57
N LYS A 1005 34.17 -11.92 8.51
CA LYS A 1005 33.38 -12.48 9.62
C LYS A 1005 34.28 -13.15 10.65
#